data_AF-A0A174TX98-F1
#
_entry.id   AF-A0A174TX98-F1
#
_cell.length_a   1.000
_cell.length_b   1.000
_cell.length_c   1.000
_cell.angle_alpha   90.00
_cell.angle_beta   90.00
_cell.angle_gamma   90.00
#
_symmetry.space_group_name_H-M   'P 1'
#
loop_
_entity.id
_entity.type
_entity.pdbx_description
1 polymer ?
#
loop_
_entity_poly.entity_id
_entity_poly.type
_entity_poly.pdbx_seq_one_letter_code
_entity_poly.pdbx_strand_id
1 'polypeptide(L)'
;MKQAIVNFCKSMDTGLFLLDMPTGFGKTYSVLDFMVDNYDAPEFKDKKIFFVTTLKKNLPDKELREHFAKRGKADDYDKYCLRIEANADMVVEKLDELYRARKIPAAITMKQEFKDLHGSVKLLNEYRDKKRELKGTSKDIINVLCKNAEDAIRKQQEGAFRKVIESELKQFRTPKEKLKNIANNPEYHWIGELYPAVYTRAKRIFFMSMDKFFLGNTTIIEPTYSFYNNDITKNAIIFIDEFDATRDRLLNQIITRGLENHIDYLGLFHRVYASLKTRDFPAELTTASKLQQAYLDEQKNAKNPMEIIEGFGGVFDETYNRFAMQYSFKTEEDGKGDRSRNFIFNDLQFHSVFEGENAFIDIDTDMKAKQNWLRFTKRRPTEKEGGVLSLLASVKGCLTYFQNGARNLSFNYKHHKDEDKRPGDDDYTFENAIESVLTEFHLSREQIRYLKPIVMGGQVKSKKDKKDSKGKMSLKYFDRSVYDRGFRYYDFIDDPNHSMRSEIQLFDFQDSPERILLHLSEKAQIIGISATATLDTVVGNYDLEYLQRMLQDKYYVMPEADRCRLQESFQTFVANYDKVNIHVEPVSYNADDRVELSEIFNGNEALIKKYAEKLSISFERVEYAKNNFIRVVKVMKAFILNDSVKSFLCLNNKLPQENKGLFDIKLLEEFADDIIKLYGIKGLKGKDLLYSINSEDYDAKRAEFIQRLSKGEKLFVISSYNTVGAGQNLQYKAPGNATIVAVNDYDRGDMEKDFDCIYLEKPTNLLVNVDSKKGIEAEDLIRFVYQMEFLMERGEVSRKDGIAVIKDAFICFSGGYTFSGKKGEPYKTDSVNNFAIRTLIQAVGRICRTGLKNPDIYIYVDNTILTNYD
;
A
#
# COMPACT_ATOMS: atom_id res chain seq x y z
N MET A 1 -13.79 -16.33 -18.76
CA MET A 1 -13.00 -16.10 -17.53
C MET A 1 -13.23 -17.15 -16.45
N LYS A 2 -14.48 -17.32 -15.96
CA LYS A 2 -14.84 -18.32 -14.92
C LYS A 2 -14.22 -19.70 -15.13
N GLN A 3 -14.32 -20.26 -16.33
CA GLN A 3 -13.76 -21.59 -16.62
C GLN A 3 -12.23 -21.67 -16.44
N ALA A 4 -11.48 -20.60 -16.77
CA ALA A 4 -10.03 -20.57 -16.56
C ALA A 4 -9.69 -20.55 -15.06
N ILE A 5 -10.49 -19.84 -14.24
CA ILE A 5 -10.35 -19.85 -12.77
C ILE A 5 -10.61 -21.26 -12.23
N VAL A 6 -11.66 -21.94 -12.71
CA VAL A 6 -11.95 -23.34 -12.33
C VAL A 6 -10.77 -24.25 -12.69
N ASN A 7 -10.23 -24.14 -13.91
CA ASN A 7 -9.11 -24.96 -14.38
C ASN A 7 -7.87 -24.77 -13.50
N PHE A 8 -7.52 -23.53 -13.15
CA PHE A 8 -6.44 -23.24 -12.20
C PHE A 8 -6.72 -23.86 -10.83
N CYS A 9 -7.92 -23.62 -10.28
CA CYS A 9 -8.25 -24.08 -8.93
C CYS A 9 -8.31 -25.61 -8.81
N LYS A 10 -8.52 -26.34 -9.91
CA LYS A 10 -8.52 -27.81 -9.98
C LYS A 10 -7.14 -28.40 -10.27
N SER A 11 -6.29 -27.68 -11.00
CA SER A 11 -4.98 -28.19 -11.42
C SER A 11 -3.87 -27.96 -10.40
N MET A 12 -4.02 -27.00 -9.50
CA MET A 12 -3.00 -26.62 -8.53
C MET A 12 -3.57 -26.47 -7.13
N ASP A 13 -2.89 -26.95 -6.10
CA ASP A 13 -3.30 -26.74 -4.69
C ASP A 13 -2.97 -25.33 -4.18
N THR A 14 -1.88 -24.74 -4.69
CA THR A 14 -1.37 -23.41 -4.35
C THR A 14 -0.68 -22.82 -5.56
N GLY A 15 -0.72 -21.50 -5.73
CA GLY A 15 0.02 -20.83 -6.80
C GLY A 15 -0.48 -19.42 -7.09
N LEU A 16 0.08 -18.80 -8.11
CA LEU A 16 -0.32 -17.50 -8.62
C LEU A 16 -0.84 -17.63 -10.05
N PHE A 17 -2.04 -17.10 -10.28
CA PHE A 17 -2.63 -16.95 -11.61
C PHE A 17 -3.01 -15.49 -11.84
N LEU A 18 -2.53 -14.90 -12.95
CA LEU A 18 -2.86 -13.53 -13.34
C LEU A 18 -3.82 -13.55 -14.54
N LEU A 19 -4.84 -12.70 -14.46
CA LEU A 19 -5.85 -12.50 -15.51
C LEU A 19 -5.89 -11.02 -15.90
N ASP A 20 -5.39 -10.73 -17.10
CA ASP A 20 -5.19 -9.41 -17.71
C ASP A 20 -6.28 -9.05 -18.72
N MET A 21 -7.56 -9.17 -18.33
CA MET A 21 -8.67 -8.81 -19.25
C MET A 21 -8.91 -7.29 -19.28
N PRO A 22 -9.31 -6.70 -20.42
CA PRO A 22 -9.60 -5.27 -20.53
C PRO A 22 -10.64 -4.74 -19.53
N THR A 23 -10.61 -3.43 -19.29
CA THR A 23 -11.64 -2.77 -18.47
C THR A 23 -13.00 -2.84 -19.17
N GLY A 24 -14.08 -3.08 -18.41
CA GLY A 24 -15.42 -3.31 -18.98
C GLY A 24 -15.77 -4.77 -19.23
N PHE A 25 -14.77 -5.68 -19.31
CA PHE A 25 -14.97 -7.10 -19.62
C PHE A 25 -15.61 -7.96 -18.50
N GLY A 26 -16.22 -7.34 -17.47
CA GLY A 26 -16.91 -8.10 -16.41
C GLY A 26 -15.99 -8.96 -15.53
N LYS A 27 -14.74 -8.53 -15.27
CA LYS A 27 -13.78 -9.27 -14.42
C LYS A 27 -14.32 -9.60 -13.04
N THR A 28 -14.70 -8.57 -12.28
CA THR A 28 -15.26 -8.70 -10.93
C THR A 28 -16.52 -9.55 -10.96
N TYR A 29 -17.44 -9.28 -11.88
CA TYR A 29 -18.65 -10.07 -12.10
C TYR A 29 -18.37 -11.57 -12.28
N SER A 30 -17.40 -11.92 -13.12
CA SER A 30 -16.98 -13.32 -13.36
C SER A 30 -16.40 -13.99 -12.12
N VAL A 31 -15.70 -13.23 -11.27
CA VAL A 31 -15.18 -13.73 -9.99
C VAL A 31 -16.34 -13.99 -9.02
N LEU A 32 -17.31 -13.07 -8.91
CA LEU A 32 -18.49 -13.28 -8.06
C LEU A 32 -19.30 -14.49 -8.51
N ASP A 33 -19.51 -14.66 -9.81
CA ASP A 33 -20.14 -15.87 -10.36
C ASP A 33 -19.39 -17.14 -9.99
N PHE A 34 -18.05 -17.15 -10.13
CA PHE A 34 -17.25 -18.27 -9.68
C PHE A 34 -17.49 -18.57 -8.19
N MET A 35 -17.46 -17.55 -7.33
CA MET A 35 -17.63 -17.72 -5.88
C MET A 35 -18.99 -18.32 -5.54
N VAL A 36 -20.08 -17.76 -6.07
CA VAL A 36 -21.45 -18.24 -5.76
C VAL A 36 -21.75 -19.59 -6.40
N ASP A 37 -21.17 -19.91 -7.56
CA ASP A 37 -21.40 -21.20 -8.22
C ASP A 37 -20.57 -22.34 -7.62
N ASN A 38 -19.55 -22.04 -6.82
CA ASN A 38 -18.59 -23.06 -6.35
C ASN A 38 -18.40 -23.12 -4.82
N TYR A 39 -18.92 -22.19 -4.01
CA TYR A 39 -18.63 -22.17 -2.56
C TYR A 39 -19.06 -23.46 -1.83
N ASP A 40 -20.12 -24.12 -2.26
CA ASP A 40 -20.69 -25.35 -1.69
C ASP A 40 -20.31 -26.62 -2.48
N ALA A 41 -19.60 -26.49 -3.60
CA ALA A 41 -19.15 -27.63 -4.39
C ALA A 41 -18.19 -28.51 -3.59
N PRO A 42 -18.24 -29.86 -3.73
CA PRO A 42 -17.42 -30.78 -2.92
C PRO A 42 -15.92 -30.50 -2.93
N GLU A 43 -15.40 -29.98 -4.03
CA GLU A 43 -13.98 -29.64 -4.24
C GLU A 43 -13.55 -28.37 -3.48
N PHE A 44 -14.49 -27.48 -3.17
CA PHE A 44 -14.22 -26.16 -2.59
C PHE A 44 -14.90 -25.92 -1.23
N LYS A 45 -15.82 -26.79 -0.81
CA LYS A 45 -16.63 -26.65 0.43
C LYS A 45 -15.81 -26.53 1.72
N ASP A 46 -14.56 -26.98 1.71
CA ASP A 46 -13.66 -26.91 2.88
C ASP A 46 -12.65 -25.77 2.76
N LYS A 47 -12.61 -25.05 1.62
CA LYS A 47 -11.73 -23.90 1.41
C LYS A 47 -12.39 -22.61 1.89
N LYS A 48 -11.56 -21.70 2.41
CA LYS A 48 -11.92 -20.29 2.62
C LYS A 48 -11.73 -19.53 1.32
N ILE A 49 -12.57 -18.53 1.07
CA ILE A 49 -12.50 -17.68 -0.12
C ILE A 49 -12.36 -16.23 0.33
N PHE A 50 -11.39 -15.51 -0.22
CA PHE A 50 -11.14 -14.11 0.06
C PHE A 50 -11.27 -13.30 -1.23
N PHE A 51 -11.94 -12.16 -1.14
CA PHE A 51 -11.92 -11.12 -2.15
C PHE A 51 -11.31 -9.86 -1.54
N VAL A 52 -10.18 -9.44 -2.10
CA VAL A 52 -9.38 -8.33 -1.62
C VAL A 52 -9.26 -7.26 -2.71
N THR A 53 -9.44 -6.00 -2.35
CA THR A 53 -9.32 -4.86 -3.27
C THR A 53 -8.63 -3.67 -2.60
N THR A 54 -8.14 -2.71 -3.39
CA THR A 54 -7.46 -1.52 -2.84
C THR A 54 -8.43 -0.49 -2.25
N LEU A 55 -9.67 -0.40 -2.78
CA LEU A 55 -10.64 0.62 -2.39
C LEU A 55 -11.92 0.00 -1.81
N LYS A 56 -12.31 0.42 -0.60
CA LYS A 56 -13.51 -0.10 0.08
C LYS A 56 -14.79 0.04 -0.74
N LYS A 57 -14.93 1.11 -1.53
CA LYS A 57 -16.08 1.32 -2.43
C LYS A 57 -16.16 0.32 -3.58
N ASN A 58 -15.07 -0.37 -3.90
CA ASN A 58 -15.04 -1.45 -4.88
C ASN A 58 -15.42 -2.80 -4.26
N LEU A 59 -15.70 -2.87 -2.95
CA LEU A 59 -16.12 -4.12 -2.32
C LEU A 59 -17.51 -4.52 -2.86
N PRO A 60 -17.63 -5.69 -3.52
CA PRO A 60 -18.84 -6.09 -4.22
C PRO A 60 -19.86 -6.75 -3.27
N ASP A 61 -20.08 -6.18 -2.09
CA ASP A 61 -20.94 -6.76 -1.04
C ASP A 61 -22.40 -6.87 -1.52
N LYS A 62 -22.95 -5.76 -2.04
CA LYS A 62 -24.31 -5.72 -2.60
C LYS A 62 -24.44 -6.62 -3.84
N GLU A 63 -23.48 -6.50 -4.77
CA GLU A 63 -23.47 -7.30 -6.01
C GLU A 63 -23.42 -8.80 -5.69
N LEU A 64 -22.56 -9.24 -4.77
CA LEU A 64 -22.53 -10.64 -4.38
C LEU A 64 -23.88 -11.10 -3.79
N ARG A 65 -24.48 -10.29 -2.92
CA ARG A 65 -25.80 -10.60 -2.33
C ARG A 65 -26.86 -10.79 -3.42
N GLU A 66 -26.83 -9.97 -4.46
CA GLU A 66 -27.68 -10.13 -5.64
C GLU A 66 -27.36 -11.42 -6.43
N HIS A 67 -26.08 -11.79 -6.59
CA HIS A 67 -25.70 -13.05 -7.24
C HIS A 67 -26.23 -14.28 -6.48
N PHE A 68 -26.21 -14.27 -5.14
CA PHE A 68 -26.84 -15.31 -4.31
C PHE A 68 -28.36 -15.31 -4.50
N ALA A 69 -29.01 -14.14 -4.46
CA ALA A 69 -30.45 -14.02 -4.62
C ALA A 69 -30.94 -14.52 -6.00
N LYS A 70 -30.24 -14.16 -7.09
CA LYS A 70 -30.54 -14.61 -8.46
C LYS A 70 -30.47 -16.14 -8.62
N ARG A 71 -29.74 -16.83 -7.76
CA ARG A 71 -29.60 -18.29 -7.73
C ARG A 71 -30.50 -18.97 -6.70
N GLY A 72 -31.41 -18.23 -6.05
CA GLY A 72 -32.29 -18.77 -5.01
C GLY A 72 -31.58 -19.11 -3.70
N LYS A 73 -30.38 -18.55 -3.45
CA LYS A 73 -29.50 -18.86 -2.32
C LYS A 73 -29.32 -17.67 -1.37
N ALA A 74 -30.31 -16.81 -1.23
CA ALA A 74 -30.20 -15.56 -0.45
C ALA A 74 -29.78 -15.80 1.01
N ASP A 75 -30.33 -16.83 1.66
CA ASP A 75 -30.06 -17.17 3.07
C ASP A 75 -28.61 -17.64 3.29
N ASP A 76 -27.96 -18.17 2.26
CA ASP A 76 -26.58 -18.64 2.34
C ASP A 76 -25.58 -17.48 2.39
N TYR A 77 -25.95 -16.29 1.91
CA TYR A 77 -25.11 -15.09 2.02
C TYR A 77 -24.80 -14.80 3.48
N ASP A 78 -25.84 -14.60 4.29
CA ASP A 78 -25.69 -14.24 5.70
C ASP A 78 -25.07 -15.40 6.50
N LYS A 79 -25.16 -16.64 6.01
CA LYS A 79 -24.52 -17.82 6.61
C LYS A 79 -23.01 -17.88 6.36
N TYR A 80 -22.56 -17.69 5.13
CA TYR A 80 -21.17 -17.95 4.71
C TYR A 80 -20.30 -16.71 4.51
N CYS A 81 -20.89 -15.56 4.19
CA CYS A 81 -20.17 -14.34 3.84
C CYS A 81 -19.93 -13.44 5.05
N LEU A 82 -18.81 -12.72 5.03
CA LEU A 82 -18.46 -11.70 6.01
C LEU A 82 -17.65 -10.58 5.36
N ARG A 83 -18.18 -9.37 5.44
CA ARG A 83 -17.41 -8.16 5.19
C ARG A 83 -16.62 -7.79 6.44
N ILE A 84 -15.31 -7.62 6.29
CA ILE A 84 -14.42 -7.27 7.40
C ILE A 84 -13.88 -5.86 7.18
N GLU A 85 -14.23 -4.97 8.11
CA GLU A 85 -13.79 -3.57 8.10
C GLU A 85 -12.86 -3.26 9.29
N ALA A 86 -12.34 -2.05 9.33
CA ALA A 86 -11.61 -1.59 10.52
C ALA A 86 -12.61 -1.40 11.66
N ASN A 87 -12.23 -1.84 12.86
CA ASN A 87 -13.08 -1.73 14.05
C ASN A 87 -13.58 -0.29 14.29
N ALA A 88 -12.69 0.69 14.14
CA ALA A 88 -13.04 2.10 14.29
C ALA A 88 -14.16 2.53 13.33
N ASP A 89 -14.14 2.04 12.08
CA ASP A 89 -15.17 2.38 11.10
C ASP A 89 -16.51 1.71 11.46
N MET A 90 -16.49 0.43 11.88
CA MET A 90 -17.70 -0.28 12.36
C MET A 90 -18.33 0.40 13.57
N VAL A 91 -17.50 0.88 14.50
CA VAL A 91 -17.95 1.61 15.68
C VAL A 91 -18.62 2.92 15.30
N VAL A 92 -18.02 3.70 14.39
CA VAL A 92 -18.63 4.95 13.88
C VAL A 92 -19.98 4.67 13.21
N GLU A 93 -20.07 3.58 12.45
CA GLU A 93 -21.30 3.21 11.73
C GLU A 93 -22.42 2.71 12.67
N LYS A 94 -22.11 1.82 13.62
CA LYS A 94 -23.12 1.02 14.33
C LYS A 94 -23.35 1.41 15.79
N LEU A 95 -22.39 2.03 16.47
CA LEU A 95 -22.48 2.24 17.92
C LEU A 95 -23.71 3.06 18.33
N ASP A 96 -23.98 4.17 17.62
CA ASP A 96 -25.11 5.05 17.94
C ASP A 96 -26.47 4.39 17.62
N GLU A 97 -26.56 3.63 16.53
CA GLU A 97 -27.74 2.83 16.16
C GLU A 97 -28.07 1.81 17.26
N LEU A 98 -27.08 1.02 17.68
CA LEU A 98 -27.21 0.00 18.71
C LEU A 98 -27.58 0.59 20.08
N TYR A 99 -27.00 1.74 20.42
CA TYR A 99 -27.32 2.46 21.65
C TYR A 99 -28.76 2.97 21.66
N ARG A 100 -29.21 3.65 20.59
CA ARG A 100 -30.59 4.16 20.47
C ARG A 100 -31.62 3.03 20.46
N ALA A 101 -31.30 1.90 19.86
CA ALA A 101 -32.13 0.69 19.86
C ALA A 101 -32.14 -0.05 21.22
N ARG A 102 -31.41 0.44 22.24
CA ARG A 102 -31.28 -0.17 23.57
C ARG A 102 -30.80 -1.63 23.54
N LYS A 103 -29.97 -1.98 22.55
CA LYS A 103 -29.38 -3.31 22.42
C LYS A 103 -28.16 -3.51 23.32
N ILE A 104 -27.51 -2.42 23.77
CA ILE A 104 -26.31 -2.45 24.61
C ILE A 104 -26.73 -2.41 26.10
N PRO A 105 -26.27 -3.35 26.95
CA PRO A 105 -26.62 -3.39 28.37
C PRO A 105 -26.19 -2.13 29.14
N ALA A 106 -27.01 -1.73 30.12
CA ALA A 106 -26.75 -0.56 30.96
C ALA A 106 -25.39 -0.61 31.69
N ALA A 107 -24.96 -1.81 32.12
CA ALA A 107 -23.65 -2.01 32.76
C ALA A 107 -22.48 -1.62 31.84
N ILE A 108 -22.65 -1.68 30.52
CA ILE A 108 -21.67 -1.26 29.52
C ILE A 108 -21.79 0.23 29.25
N THR A 109 -23.01 0.74 29.03
CA THR A 109 -23.24 2.15 28.66
C THR A 109 -22.88 3.13 29.78
N MET A 110 -22.83 2.66 31.03
CA MET A 110 -22.43 3.47 32.18
C MET A 110 -20.90 3.67 32.29
N LYS A 111 -20.09 2.83 31.63
CA LYS A 111 -18.61 2.90 31.67
C LYS A 111 -18.10 4.14 30.94
N GLN A 112 -16.99 4.70 31.42
CA GLN A 112 -16.45 5.95 30.88
C GLN A 112 -15.96 5.77 29.44
N GLU A 113 -15.32 4.64 29.15
CA GLU A 113 -14.80 4.29 27.82
C GLU A 113 -15.93 4.25 26.77
N PHE A 114 -17.12 3.79 27.15
CA PHE A 114 -18.29 3.83 26.28
C PHE A 114 -18.76 5.27 26.05
N LYS A 115 -18.89 6.07 27.11
CA LYS A 115 -19.39 7.45 27.03
C LYS A 115 -18.48 8.34 26.18
N ASP A 116 -17.16 8.20 26.34
CA ASP A 116 -16.17 8.93 25.57
C ASP A 116 -16.28 8.58 24.08
N LEU A 117 -16.32 7.28 23.78
CA LEU A 117 -16.42 6.78 22.41
C LEU A 117 -17.75 7.17 21.75
N HIS A 118 -18.88 6.96 22.44
CA HIS A 118 -20.22 7.30 21.95
C HIS A 118 -20.35 8.81 21.74
N GLY A 119 -19.78 9.63 22.62
CA GLY A 119 -19.73 11.08 22.46
C GLY A 119 -19.03 11.51 21.16
N SER A 120 -17.85 10.95 20.88
CA SER A 120 -17.11 11.21 19.65
C SER A 120 -17.83 10.68 18.40
N VAL A 121 -18.43 9.48 18.45
CA VAL A 121 -19.22 8.93 17.34
C VAL A 121 -20.46 9.78 17.06
N LYS A 122 -21.17 10.21 18.11
CA LYS A 122 -22.35 11.07 17.99
C LYS A 122 -21.98 12.41 17.35
N LEU A 123 -20.88 13.03 17.76
CA LEU A 123 -20.36 14.25 17.15
C LEU A 123 -20.11 14.03 15.65
N LEU A 124 -19.43 12.94 15.27
CA LEU A 124 -19.20 12.64 13.86
C LEU A 124 -20.51 12.48 13.09
N ASN A 125 -21.44 11.68 13.58
CA ASN A 125 -22.71 11.43 12.89
C ASN A 125 -23.57 12.71 12.76
N GLU A 126 -23.58 13.59 13.76
CA GLU A 126 -24.33 14.85 13.71
C GLU A 126 -23.76 15.87 12.70
N TYR A 127 -22.44 15.93 12.54
CA TYR A 127 -21.78 16.92 11.69
C TYR A 127 -21.44 16.41 10.29
N ARG A 128 -21.38 15.08 10.07
CA ARG A 128 -21.15 14.49 8.75
C ARG A 128 -22.21 14.89 7.73
N ASP A 129 -23.47 14.97 8.16
CA ASP A 129 -24.59 15.38 7.30
C ASP A 129 -24.67 16.90 7.15
N LYS A 130 -24.40 17.66 8.21
CA LYS A 130 -24.42 19.14 8.19
C LYS A 130 -23.25 19.77 7.44
N LYS A 131 -22.13 19.05 7.27
CA LYS A 131 -20.94 19.51 6.51
C LYS A 131 -21.27 19.96 5.10
N ARG A 132 -22.36 19.45 4.51
CA ARG A 132 -22.83 19.78 3.16
C ARG A 132 -23.44 21.18 3.05
N GLU A 133 -23.93 21.74 4.15
CA GLU A 133 -24.66 23.02 4.15
C GLU A 133 -23.80 24.21 4.62
N LEU A 134 -22.61 23.94 5.16
CA LEU A 134 -21.73 24.94 5.78
C LEU A 134 -20.72 25.52 4.78
N LYS A 135 -20.46 26.84 4.88
CA LYS A 135 -19.50 27.57 4.04
C LYS A 135 -18.51 28.37 4.91
N GLY A 136 -17.31 28.62 4.38
CA GLY A 136 -16.28 29.44 5.02
C GLY A 136 -15.73 28.84 6.32
N THR A 137 -15.29 29.70 7.24
CA THR A 137 -14.58 29.36 8.49
C THR A 137 -15.29 28.32 9.36
N SER A 138 -16.63 28.26 9.33
CA SER A 138 -17.40 27.26 10.07
C SER A 138 -17.16 25.83 9.55
N LYS A 139 -16.97 25.65 8.24
CA LYS A 139 -16.62 24.35 7.64
C LYS A 139 -15.25 23.89 8.12
N ASP A 140 -14.28 24.81 8.20
CA ASP A 140 -12.90 24.51 8.61
C ASP A 140 -12.81 24.09 10.07
N ILE A 141 -13.49 24.81 10.97
CA ILE A 141 -13.55 24.45 12.40
C ILE A 141 -14.17 23.05 12.57
N ILE A 142 -15.29 22.78 11.87
CA ILE A 142 -15.95 21.47 11.95
C ILE A 142 -15.09 20.36 11.35
N ASN A 143 -14.35 20.63 10.27
CA ASN A 143 -13.39 19.67 9.72
C ASN A 143 -12.32 19.30 10.74
N VAL A 144 -11.75 20.28 11.44
CA VAL A 144 -10.76 20.03 12.50
C VAL A 144 -11.38 19.22 13.64
N LEU A 145 -12.59 19.58 14.09
CA LEU A 145 -13.30 18.84 15.14
C LEU A 145 -13.60 17.39 14.74
N CYS A 146 -14.09 17.16 13.53
CA CYS A 146 -14.35 15.80 13.02
C CYS A 146 -13.06 15.01 12.90
N LYS A 147 -11.99 15.61 12.36
CA LYS A 147 -10.69 14.95 12.25
C LYS A 147 -10.13 14.58 13.62
N ASN A 148 -10.24 15.47 14.61
CA ASN A 148 -9.80 15.18 15.99
C ASN A 148 -10.62 14.05 16.61
N ALA A 149 -11.94 14.00 16.36
CA ALA A 149 -12.79 12.90 16.83
C ALA A 149 -12.45 11.57 16.14
N GLU A 150 -12.24 11.56 14.82
CA GLU A 150 -11.77 10.38 14.08
C GLU A 150 -10.43 9.87 14.60
N ASP A 151 -9.47 10.78 14.84
CA ASP A 151 -8.17 10.45 15.40
C ASP A 151 -8.28 9.89 16.83
N ALA A 152 -9.11 10.49 17.70
CA ALA A 152 -9.34 10.01 19.05
C ALA A 152 -9.95 8.60 19.06
N ILE A 153 -10.94 8.34 18.20
CA ILE A 153 -11.56 7.03 18.03
C ILE A 153 -10.52 6.00 17.59
N ARG A 154 -9.76 6.31 16.53
CA ARG A 154 -8.80 5.38 15.91
C ARG A 154 -7.58 5.08 16.78
N LYS A 155 -7.05 6.08 17.49
CA LYS A 155 -5.79 5.94 18.24
C LYS A 155 -6.00 5.47 19.68
N GLN A 156 -7.16 5.74 20.29
CA GLN A 156 -7.34 5.52 21.72
C GLN A 156 -8.71 4.94 22.11
N GLN A 157 -9.81 5.61 21.77
CA GLN A 157 -11.12 5.32 22.38
C GLN A 157 -11.69 3.96 21.98
N GLU A 158 -11.59 3.57 20.70
CA GLU A 158 -12.03 2.22 20.26
C GLU A 158 -11.23 1.14 20.99
N GLY A 159 -9.90 1.28 21.03
CA GLY A 159 -9.04 0.30 21.69
C GLY A 159 -9.29 0.19 23.19
N ALA A 160 -9.61 1.30 23.87
CA ALA A 160 -9.97 1.32 25.28
C ALA A 160 -11.33 0.64 25.52
N PHE A 161 -12.35 0.97 24.73
CA PHE A 161 -13.68 0.34 24.84
C PHE A 161 -13.63 -1.15 24.48
N ARG A 162 -12.82 -1.53 23.49
CA ARG A 162 -12.62 -2.93 23.13
C ARG A 162 -12.06 -3.75 24.31
N LYS A 163 -11.10 -3.22 25.07
CA LYS A 163 -10.57 -3.89 26.27
C LYS A 163 -11.64 -4.12 27.35
N VAL A 164 -12.61 -3.22 27.46
CA VAL A 164 -13.78 -3.41 28.34
C VAL A 164 -14.55 -4.66 27.90
N ILE A 165 -14.88 -4.76 26.61
CA ILE A 165 -15.60 -5.92 26.06
C ILE A 165 -14.79 -7.21 26.23
N GLU A 166 -13.49 -7.17 25.94
CA GLU A 166 -12.59 -8.31 26.15
C GLU A 166 -12.63 -8.78 27.61
N SER A 167 -12.68 -7.86 28.58
CA SER A 167 -12.80 -8.18 30.01
C SER A 167 -14.13 -8.83 30.36
N GLU A 168 -15.25 -8.35 29.81
CA GLU A 168 -16.58 -8.94 30.03
C GLU A 168 -16.66 -10.37 29.45
N LEU A 169 -15.99 -10.61 28.33
CA LEU A 169 -15.96 -11.93 27.69
C LEU A 169 -15.02 -12.94 28.37
N LYS A 170 -14.17 -12.52 29.34
CA LYS A 170 -13.26 -13.44 30.07
C LYS A 170 -13.98 -14.51 30.88
N GLN A 171 -15.26 -14.31 31.20
CA GLN A 171 -16.08 -15.33 31.84
C GLN A 171 -16.29 -16.58 30.96
N PHE A 172 -16.17 -16.43 29.64
CA PHE A 172 -16.18 -17.52 28.68
C PHE A 172 -14.74 -17.91 28.36
N ARG A 173 -14.37 -19.17 28.56
CA ARG A 173 -12.96 -19.57 28.60
C ARG A 173 -12.36 -19.83 27.23
N THR A 174 -13.17 -20.09 26.21
CA THR A 174 -12.67 -20.40 24.87
C THR A 174 -13.24 -19.45 23.80
N PRO A 175 -12.54 -19.22 22.68
CA PRO A 175 -13.08 -18.44 21.57
C PRO A 175 -14.40 -18.99 21.03
N LYS A 176 -14.58 -20.32 21.06
CA LYS A 176 -15.82 -20.99 20.66
C LYS A 176 -16.99 -20.67 21.61
N GLU A 177 -16.75 -20.64 22.92
CA GLU A 177 -17.76 -20.26 23.91
C GLU A 177 -18.12 -18.78 23.83
N LYS A 178 -17.10 -17.90 23.68
CA LYS A 178 -17.31 -16.46 23.45
C LYS A 178 -18.19 -16.26 22.22
N LEU A 179 -17.85 -16.90 21.10
CA LEU A 179 -18.63 -16.85 19.86
C LEU A 179 -20.06 -17.40 20.04
N LYS A 180 -20.22 -18.53 20.72
CA LYS A 180 -21.54 -19.13 20.97
C LYS A 180 -22.45 -18.19 21.76
N ASN A 181 -21.91 -17.51 22.78
CA ASN A 181 -22.67 -16.54 23.57
C ASN A 181 -23.02 -15.30 22.76
N ILE A 182 -22.06 -14.75 22.01
CA ILE A 182 -22.33 -13.61 21.10
C ILE A 182 -23.43 -13.96 20.08
N ALA A 183 -23.44 -15.19 19.57
CA ALA A 183 -24.39 -15.61 18.53
C ALA A 183 -25.77 -16.06 19.03
N ASN A 184 -25.94 -16.37 20.33
CA ASN A 184 -27.18 -16.98 20.84
C ASN A 184 -27.73 -16.31 22.11
N ASN A 185 -26.93 -15.53 22.84
CA ASN A 185 -27.38 -14.85 24.05
C ASN A 185 -27.74 -13.38 23.72
N PRO A 186 -29.02 -12.96 23.89
CA PRO A 186 -29.46 -11.58 23.66
C PRO A 186 -28.59 -10.50 24.32
N GLU A 187 -27.99 -10.79 25.48
CA GLU A 187 -27.13 -9.85 26.22
C GLU A 187 -25.82 -9.48 25.47
N TYR A 188 -25.34 -10.38 24.61
CA TYR A 188 -24.05 -10.23 23.91
C TYR A 188 -24.18 -10.05 22.39
N HIS A 189 -25.38 -10.18 21.80
CA HIS A 189 -25.58 -10.07 20.35
C HIS A 189 -25.06 -8.77 19.74
N TRP A 190 -25.22 -7.65 20.46
CA TRP A 190 -24.74 -6.34 20.02
C TRP A 190 -23.23 -6.31 19.76
N ILE A 191 -22.44 -7.17 20.42
CA ILE A 191 -20.99 -7.29 20.18
C ILE A 191 -20.72 -7.78 18.77
N GLY A 192 -21.51 -8.75 18.27
CA GLY A 192 -21.38 -9.26 16.92
C GLY A 192 -21.85 -8.28 15.84
N GLU A 193 -22.80 -7.41 16.16
CA GLU A 193 -23.22 -6.31 15.27
C GLU A 193 -22.18 -5.18 15.23
N LEU A 194 -21.55 -4.87 16.37
CA LEU A 194 -20.54 -3.82 16.49
C LEU A 194 -19.15 -4.26 16.01
N TYR A 195 -18.78 -5.53 16.24
CA TYR A 195 -17.50 -6.12 15.85
C TYR A 195 -17.71 -7.43 15.08
N PRO A 196 -18.15 -7.37 13.81
CA PRO A 196 -18.45 -8.58 13.01
C PRO A 196 -17.26 -9.53 12.83
N ALA A 197 -16.02 -9.06 13.03
CA ALA A 197 -14.81 -9.87 12.99
C ALA A 197 -14.83 -11.06 13.97
N VAL A 198 -15.64 -11.04 15.03
CA VAL A 198 -15.88 -12.20 15.92
C VAL A 198 -16.31 -13.45 15.14
N TYR A 199 -17.01 -13.27 14.01
CA TYR A 199 -17.53 -14.37 13.19
C TYR A 199 -16.51 -14.94 12.21
N THR A 200 -15.28 -14.42 12.16
CA THR A 200 -14.25 -14.85 11.19
C THR A 200 -14.02 -16.37 11.22
N ARG A 201 -14.08 -16.98 12.41
CA ARG A 201 -13.92 -18.43 12.58
C ARG A 201 -15.05 -19.25 11.92
N ALA A 202 -16.29 -18.76 11.99
CA ALA A 202 -17.48 -19.44 11.49
C ALA A 202 -17.72 -19.23 9.99
N LYS A 203 -17.32 -18.07 9.46
CA LYS A 203 -17.59 -17.65 8.07
C LYS A 203 -16.57 -18.23 7.09
N ARG A 204 -16.91 -18.28 5.80
CA ARG A 204 -16.08 -18.92 4.77
C ARG A 204 -15.64 -17.99 3.67
N ILE A 205 -16.48 -17.00 3.34
CA ILE A 205 -16.24 -16.05 2.26
C ILE A 205 -16.01 -14.68 2.88
N PHE A 206 -14.88 -14.05 2.56
CA PHE A 206 -14.47 -12.79 3.17
C PHE A 206 -14.25 -11.69 2.14
N PHE A 207 -14.74 -10.48 2.46
CA PHE A 207 -14.54 -9.27 1.65
C PHE A 207 -13.86 -8.22 2.50
N MET A 208 -12.71 -7.72 2.04
CA MET A 208 -11.96 -6.69 2.78
C MET A 208 -11.02 -5.89 1.88
N SER A 209 -10.51 -4.78 2.39
CA SER A 209 -9.43 -4.06 1.71
C SER A 209 -8.08 -4.76 1.87
N MET A 210 -7.15 -4.47 0.96
CA MET A 210 -5.76 -4.95 1.07
C MET A 210 -5.09 -4.50 2.37
N ASP A 211 -5.36 -3.27 2.82
CA ASP A 211 -4.86 -2.76 4.09
C ASP A 211 -5.35 -3.61 5.27
N LYS A 212 -6.64 -4.01 5.28
CA LYS A 212 -7.19 -4.86 6.35
C LYS A 212 -6.62 -6.28 6.31
N PHE A 213 -6.40 -6.82 5.11
CA PHE A 213 -5.76 -8.11 4.91
C PHE A 213 -4.33 -8.15 5.50
N PHE A 214 -3.59 -7.04 5.40
CA PHE A 214 -2.22 -6.92 5.90
C PHE A 214 -2.09 -6.49 7.38
N LEU A 215 -2.87 -5.50 7.82
CA LEU A 215 -2.71 -4.87 9.13
C LEU A 215 -3.13 -5.73 10.32
N GLY A 216 -4.04 -6.68 10.12
CA GLY A 216 -4.46 -7.63 11.15
C GLY A 216 -5.95 -7.63 11.44
N ASN A 217 -6.43 -8.79 11.90
CA ASN A 217 -7.78 -9.06 12.34
C ASN A 217 -7.82 -9.14 13.87
N THR A 218 -8.47 -8.17 14.51
CA THR A 218 -8.77 -8.24 15.93
C THR A 218 -10.21 -8.64 16.12
N THR A 219 -10.44 -9.89 16.53
CA THR A 219 -11.78 -10.47 16.66
C THR A 219 -12.39 -10.30 18.04
N ILE A 220 -11.64 -9.78 19.04
CA ILE A 220 -12.05 -9.66 20.47
C ILE A 220 -12.13 -11.02 21.18
N ILE A 221 -12.50 -12.09 20.49
CA ILE A 221 -12.65 -13.42 21.07
C ILE A 221 -11.37 -14.26 21.08
N GLU A 222 -10.38 -13.89 20.27
CA GLU A 222 -9.06 -14.52 20.18
C GLU A 222 -7.96 -13.48 19.91
N PRO A 223 -6.67 -13.82 20.11
CA PRO A 223 -5.57 -12.90 19.85
C PRO A 223 -5.58 -12.34 18.43
N THR A 224 -5.08 -11.10 18.27
CA THR A 224 -4.99 -10.47 16.95
C THR A 224 -4.02 -11.24 16.06
N TYR A 225 -4.39 -11.46 14.80
CA TYR A 225 -3.52 -12.11 13.82
C TYR A 225 -3.59 -11.41 12.47
N SER A 226 -2.55 -11.51 11.64
CA SER A 226 -2.64 -11.04 10.25
C SER A 226 -3.07 -12.17 9.30
N PHE A 227 -3.97 -11.88 8.35
CA PHE A 227 -4.49 -12.89 7.43
C PHE A 227 -3.37 -13.52 6.59
N TYR A 228 -2.43 -12.72 6.10
CA TYR A 228 -1.37 -13.22 5.21
C TYR A 228 -0.38 -14.18 5.89
N ASN A 229 -0.28 -14.14 7.23
CA ASN A 229 0.62 -14.98 8.01
C ASN A 229 -0.10 -16.05 8.85
N ASN A 230 -1.43 -16.03 8.91
CA ASN A 230 -2.24 -16.95 9.71
C ASN A 230 -2.70 -18.17 8.89
N ASP A 231 -2.88 -19.32 9.54
CA ASP A 231 -3.34 -20.56 8.91
C ASP A 231 -4.75 -20.46 8.29
N ILE A 232 -5.53 -19.42 8.59
CA ILE A 232 -6.83 -19.17 7.95
C ILE A 232 -6.72 -19.02 6.42
N THR A 233 -5.56 -18.61 5.90
CA THR A 233 -5.31 -18.50 4.45
C THR A 233 -4.71 -19.76 3.85
N LYS A 234 -4.35 -20.77 4.67
CA LYS A 234 -3.81 -22.03 4.17
C LYS A 234 -4.85 -22.78 3.33
N ASN A 235 -4.49 -23.17 2.11
CA ASN A 235 -5.37 -23.78 1.12
C ASN A 235 -6.63 -22.93 0.80
N ALA A 236 -6.55 -21.61 0.99
CA ALA A 236 -7.62 -20.69 0.62
C ALA A 236 -7.55 -20.31 -0.86
N ILE A 237 -8.67 -19.81 -1.39
CA ILE A 237 -8.74 -19.12 -2.69
C ILE A 237 -8.77 -17.62 -2.41
N ILE A 238 -7.84 -16.86 -2.97
CA ILE A 238 -7.70 -15.43 -2.74
C ILE A 238 -7.74 -14.70 -4.07
N PHE A 239 -8.82 -13.95 -4.29
CA PHE A 239 -8.96 -13.02 -5.39
C PHE A 239 -8.39 -11.67 -4.99
N ILE A 240 -7.47 -11.15 -5.80
CA ILE A 240 -6.88 -9.82 -5.65
C ILE A 240 -7.33 -8.97 -6.82
N ASP A 241 -8.29 -8.08 -6.56
CA ASP A 241 -8.78 -7.10 -7.53
C ASP A 241 -7.87 -5.88 -7.60
N GLU A 242 -7.74 -5.31 -8.80
CA GLU A 242 -6.74 -4.29 -9.13
C GLU A 242 -5.33 -4.74 -8.69
N PHE A 243 -4.96 -5.97 -9.06
CA PHE A 243 -3.74 -6.66 -8.62
C PHE A 243 -2.51 -5.76 -8.60
N ASP A 244 -2.20 -5.09 -9.71
CA ASP A 244 -1.05 -4.20 -9.86
C ASP A 244 -1.06 -2.98 -8.91
N ALA A 245 -2.24 -2.45 -8.57
CA ALA A 245 -2.38 -1.35 -7.61
C ALA A 245 -2.19 -1.80 -6.15
N THR A 246 -2.37 -3.09 -5.84
CA THR A 246 -2.16 -3.60 -4.48
C THR A 246 -0.70 -3.57 -4.04
N ARG A 247 0.24 -3.59 -4.99
CA ARG A 247 1.66 -3.49 -4.68
C ARG A 247 1.99 -2.20 -3.93
N ASP A 248 1.55 -1.06 -4.47
CA ASP A 248 1.83 0.24 -3.87
C ASP A 248 1.20 0.33 -2.47
N ARG A 249 0.02 -0.26 -2.27
CA ARG A 249 -0.61 -0.36 -0.95
C ARG A 249 0.24 -1.14 0.04
N LEU A 250 0.73 -2.31 -0.36
CA LEU A 250 1.63 -3.11 0.48
C LEU A 250 2.92 -2.37 0.80
N LEU A 251 3.53 -1.75 -0.21
CA LEU A 251 4.78 -1.01 -0.06
C LEU A 251 4.62 0.14 0.95
N ASN A 252 3.49 0.87 0.90
CA ASN A 252 3.20 1.92 1.88
C ASN A 252 3.17 1.36 3.31
N GLN A 253 2.49 0.24 3.53
CA GLN A 253 2.41 -0.38 4.86
C GLN A 253 3.78 -0.87 5.35
N ILE A 254 4.62 -1.39 4.46
CA ILE A 254 5.99 -1.80 4.78
C ILE A 254 6.84 -0.58 5.18
N ILE A 255 6.75 0.52 4.42
CA ILE A 255 7.49 1.76 4.70
C ILE A 255 7.06 2.35 6.04
N THR A 256 5.76 2.53 6.27
CA THR A 256 5.23 3.10 7.52
C THR A 256 5.67 2.26 8.71
N ARG A 257 5.50 0.92 8.65
CA ARG A 257 5.95 0.03 9.73
C ARG A 257 7.46 0.08 9.95
N GLY A 258 8.27 0.16 8.90
CA GLY A 258 9.73 0.23 9.02
C GLY A 258 10.21 1.53 9.66
N LEU A 259 9.55 2.65 9.35
CA LEU A 259 9.83 3.95 9.97
C LEU A 259 9.38 4.01 11.43
N GLU A 260 8.21 3.44 11.76
CA GLU A 260 7.70 3.41 13.14
C GLU A 260 8.48 2.46 14.06
N ASN A 261 9.13 1.44 13.51
CA ASN A 261 9.87 0.42 14.27
C ASN A 261 11.39 0.59 14.20
N HIS A 262 11.88 1.82 14.06
CA HIS A 262 13.29 2.11 14.29
C HIS A 262 13.68 1.79 15.73
N ILE A 263 14.98 1.54 15.97
CA ILE A 263 15.47 1.17 17.30
C ILE A 263 16.87 1.72 17.55
N ASP A 264 17.15 2.12 18.80
CA ASP A 264 18.52 2.34 19.27
C ASP A 264 19.27 1.00 19.22
N TYR A 265 20.13 0.87 18.20
CA TYR A 265 20.71 -0.39 17.79
C TYR A 265 21.69 -0.93 18.83
N LEU A 266 22.55 -0.07 19.38
CA LEU A 266 23.46 -0.44 20.45
C LEU A 266 22.70 -0.57 21.77
N GLY A 267 21.68 0.26 22.01
CA GLY A 267 20.79 0.12 23.16
C GLY A 267 20.10 -1.24 23.24
N LEU A 268 19.66 -1.79 22.11
CA LEU A 268 19.10 -3.15 22.05
C LEU A 268 20.15 -4.22 22.41
N PHE A 269 21.36 -4.12 21.84
CA PHE A 269 22.47 -5.03 22.19
C PHE A 269 22.76 -5.01 23.69
N HIS A 270 22.90 -3.82 24.28
CA HIS A 270 23.22 -3.67 25.69
C HIS A 270 22.15 -4.26 26.61
N ARG A 271 20.87 -4.12 26.28
CA ARG A 271 19.81 -4.69 27.12
C ARG A 271 19.78 -6.21 27.08
N VAL A 272 19.93 -6.81 25.90
CA VAL A 272 20.04 -8.27 25.79
C VAL A 272 21.25 -8.76 26.58
N TYR A 273 22.41 -8.11 26.39
CA TYR A 273 23.64 -8.46 27.09
C TYR A 273 23.52 -8.33 28.63
N ALA A 274 22.97 -7.22 29.11
CA ALA A 274 22.78 -6.98 30.54
C ALA A 274 21.89 -8.07 31.17
N SER A 275 20.81 -8.47 30.51
CA SER A 275 19.93 -9.54 30.98
C SER A 275 20.64 -10.89 31.05
N LEU A 276 21.54 -11.20 30.11
CA LEU A 276 22.35 -12.42 30.14
C LEU A 276 23.37 -12.46 31.28
N LYS A 277 23.84 -11.31 31.76
CA LYS A 277 24.87 -11.22 32.81
C LYS A 277 24.33 -11.10 34.22
N THR A 278 23.09 -10.66 34.38
CA THR A 278 22.54 -10.27 35.68
C THR A 278 21.41 -11.17 36.17
N ARG A 279 20.98 -12.17 35.39
CA ARG A 279 19.76 -12.91 35.67
C ARG A 279 19.92 -14.41 35.48
N ASP A 280 19.21 -15.14 36.33
CA ASP A 280 18.89 -16.54 36.11
C ASP A 280 17.50 -16.63 35.47
N PHE A 281 17.39 -17.39 34.39
CA PHE A 281 16.12 -17.53 33.65
C PHE A 281 15.21 -18.59 34.31
N PRO A 282 13.88 -18.40 34.28
CA PRO A 282 12.94 -19.35 34.87
C PRO A 282 13.07 -20.77 34.32
N ALA A 283 12.85 -21.77 35.17
CA ALA A 283 12.92 -23.19 34.80
C ALA A 283 12.00 -23.56 33.63
N GLU A 284 10.81 -22.94 33.53
CA GLU A 284 9.86 -23.16 32.41
C GLU A 284 10.46 -22.74 31.05
N LEU A 285 11.41 -21.80 31.03
CA LEU A 285 12.08 -21.35 29.81
C LEU A 285 13.32 -22.20 29.49
N THR A 286 14.04 -22.64 30.52
CA THR A 286 15.35 -23.31 30.41
C THR A 286 15.25 -24.84 30.35
N THR A 287 14.11 -25.41 30.72
CA THR A 287 13.87 -26.87 30.67
C THR A 287 13.19 -27.26 29.36
N ALA A 288 13.56 -28.40 28.78
CA ALA A 288 12.90 -28.92 27.58
C ALA A 288 11.47 -29.42 27.88
N SER A 289 10.52 -29.03 27.04
CA SER A 289 9.17 -29.63 26.96
C SER A 289 9.26 -31.10 26.52
N LYS A 290 8.22 -31.91 26.72
CA LYS A 290 8.22 -33.32 26.27
C LYS A 290 8.43 -33.43 24.78
N LEU A 291 7.83 -32.53 23.99
CA LEU A 291 8.02 -32.48 22.54
C LEU A 291 9.47 -32.13 22.17
N GLN A 292 10.06 -31.15 22.86
CA GLN A 292 11.45 -30.77 22.62
C GLN A 292 12.40 -31.90 23.06
N GLN A 293 12.11 -32.60 24.16
CA GLN A 293 12.89 -33.73 24.63
C GLN A 293 12.93 -34.86 23.60
N ALA A 294 11.77 -35.24 23.06
CA ALA A 294 11.69 -36.22 21.97
C ALA A 294 12.50 -35.78 20.74
N TYR A 295 12.45 -34.49 20.38
CA TYR A 295 13.25 -33.95 19.28
C TYR A 295 14.77 -34.00 19.55
N LEU A 296 15.21 -33.71 20.79
CA LEU A 296 16.62 -33.80 21.20
C LEU A 296 17.14 -35.25 21.16
N ASP A 297 16.31 -36.20 21.58
CA ASP A 297 16.65 -37.63 21.57
C ASP A 297 16.85 -38.14 20.12
N GLU A 298 16.05 -37.64 19.17
CA GLU A 298 16.19 -37.93 17.74
C GLU A 298 17.35 -37.18 17.07
N GLN A 299 17.67 -35.97 17.52
CA GLN A 299 18.68 -35.09 16.92
C GLN A 299 19.81 -34.78 17.91
N LYS A 300 20.79 -35.68 18.00
CA LYS A 300 21.92 -35.60 18.96
C LYS A 300 22.76 -34.31 18.96
N ASN A 301 22.65 -33.46 17.93
CA ASN A 301 23.37 -32.18 17.82
C ASN A 301 22.46 -30.95 18.03
N ALA A 302 21.18 -31.15 18.35
CA ALA A 302 20.28 -30.06 18.64
C ALA A 302 20.57 -29.49 20.04
N LYS A 303 20.55 -28.16 20.15
CA LYS A 303 20.77 -27.49 21.43
C LYS A 303 19.51 -27.53 22.28
N ASN A 304 19.65 -27.84 23.56
CA ASN A 304 18.57 -27.69 24.52
C ASN A 304 18.35 -26.20 24.89
N PRO A 305 17.24 -25.83 25.54
CA PRO A 305 16.95 -24.43 25.85
C PRO A 305 18.04 -23.71 26.67
N MET A 306 18.67 -24.38 27.63
CA MET A 306 19.76 -23.82 28.43
C MET A 306 21.02 -23.56 27.57
N GLU A 307 21.40 -24.52 26.73
CA GLU A 307 22.54 -24.38 25.79
C GLU A 307 22.31 -23.25 24.77
N ILE A 308 21.05 -22.95 24.42
CA ILE A 308 20.71 -21.79 23.59
C ILE A 308 21.05 -20.49 24.34
N ILE A 309 20.65 -20.37 25.61
CA ILE A 309 20.91 -19.19 26.44
C ILE A 309 22.42 -19.02 26.70
N GLU A 310 23.13 -20.08 27.07
CA GLU A 310 24.58 -20.05 27.24
C GLU A 310 25.29 -19.65 25.95
N GLY A 311 24.80 -20.15 24.81
CA GLY A 311 25.28 -19.77 23.50
C GLY A 311 25.11 -18.29 23.20
N PHE A 312 24.08 -17.62 23.73
CA PHE A 312 23.96 -16.16 23.62
C PHE A 312 25.11 -15.45 24.33
N GLY A 313 25.43 -15.89 25.55
CA GLY A 313 26.50 -15.30 26.36
C GLY A 313 27.83 -15.23 25.61
N GLY A 314 28.27 -16.35 25.03
CA GLY A 314 29.56 -16.41 24.31
C GLY A 314 29.64 -15.46 23.10
N VAL A 315 28.59 -15.40 22.28
CA VAL A 315 28.57 -14.54 21.07
C VAL A 315 28.54 -13.05 21.44
N PHE A 316 27.78 -12.69 22.47
CA PHE A 316 27.72 -11.30 22.93
C PHE A 316 29.00 -10.89 23.67
N ASP A 317 29.63 -11.77 24.45
CA ASP A 317 30.91 -11.51 25.14
C ASP A 317 32.02 -11.16 24.15
N GLU A 318 32.12 -11.91 23.04
CA GLU A 318 33.10 -11.65 21.98
C GLU A 318 32.95 -10.23 21.43
N THR A 319 31.72 -9.85 21.06
CA THR A 319 31.44 -8.51 20.51
C THR A 319 31.62 -7.42 21.56
N TYR A 320 31.19 -7.66 22.80
CA TYR A 320 31.29 -6.70 23.91
C TYR A 320 32.75 -6.31 24.17
N ASN A 321 33.63 -7.31 24.28
CA ASN A 321 35.04 -7.10 24.55
C ASN A 321 35.78 -6.51 23.36
N ARG A 322 35.48 -6.98 22.13
CA ARG A 322 36.17 -6.54 20.90
C ARG A 322 36.04 -5.05 20.64
N PHE A 323 34.89 -4.45 20.91
CA PHE A 323 34.61 -3.04 20.60
C PHE A 323 34.56 -2.14 21.83
N ALA A 324 35.12 -2.58 22.97
CA ALA A 324 35.11 -1.85 24.23
C ALA A 324 33.71 -1.30 24.58
N MET A 325 32.68 -2.15 24.46
CA MET A 325 31.26 -1.77 24.58
C MET A 325 30.90 -1.29 26.01
N GLN A 326 31.81 -1.41 26.98
CA GLN A 326 31.66 -0.77 28.30
C GLN A 326 31.70 0.76 28.24
N TYR A 327 32.28 1.36 27.18
CA TYR A 327 32.34 2.80 27.00
C TYR A 327 31.24 3.28 26.06
N SER A 328 30.73 4.48 26.33
CA SER A 328 29.73 5.13 25.48
C SER A 328 30.33 5.45 24.11
N PHE A 329 29.53 5.36 23.06
CA PHE A 329 29.89 5.83 21.72
C PHE A 329 29.44 7.27 21.53
N LYS A 330 30.30 8.12 20.99
CA LYS A 330 30.00 9.55 20.74
C LYS A 330 30.68 10.03 19.46
N THR A 331 29.94 10.71 18.60
CA THR A 331 30.49 11.44 17.45
C THR A 331 31.43 12.53 17.92
N GLU A 332 32.64 12.56 17.36
CA GLU A 332 33.60 13.63 17.61
C GLU A 332 33.11 14.91 16.92
N GLU A 333 33.02 16.02 17.64
CA GLU A 333 32.61 17.31 17.07
C GLU A 333 33.77 17.96 16.30
N ASP A 334 33.57 18.25 15.01
CA ASP A 334 34.57 18.83 14.10
C ASP A 334 34.91 20.32 14.39
N GLY A 335 34.44 20.88 15.51
CA GLY A 335 34.63 22.29 15.88
C GLY A 335 33.90 23.32 14.98
N LYS A 336 33.14 22.87 13.97
CA LYS A 336 32.38 23.73 13.04
C LYS A 336 30.96 24.07 13.51
N GLY A 337 30.50 23.50 14.63
CA GLY A 337 29.20 23.79 15.23
C GLY A 337 27.98 23.28 14.45
N ASP A 338 28.16 22.67 13.28
CA ASP A 338 27.08 22.09 12.49
C ASP A 338 26.93 20.61 12.85
N ARG A 339 25.79 20.24 13.45
CA ARG A 339 25.45 18.85 13.77
C ARG A 339 24.89 18.19 12.52
N SER A 340 25.76 17.91 11.56
CA SER A 340 25.34 17.31 10.31
C SER A 340 24.90 15.86 10.52
N ARG A 341 23.79 15.51 9.88
CA ARG A 341 23.19 14.19 9.97
C ARG A 341 23.92 13.24 9.02
N ASN A 342 24.56 12.23 9.58
CA ASN A 342 25.37 11.26 8.84
C ASN A 342 24.65 9.91 8.78
N PHE A 343 24.73 9.23 7.64
CA PHE A 343 24.07 7.94 7.44
C PHE A 343 24.99 6.86 6.89
N ILE A 344 24.65 5.62 7.21
CA ILE A 344 25.20 4.43 6.54
C ILE A 344 24.03 3.63 5.96
N PHE A 345 23.97 3.53 4.65
CA PHE A 345 23.00 2.69 3.94
C PHE A 345 23.55 1.28 3.72
N ASN A 346 22.71 0.25 3.80
CA ASN A 346 23.12 -1.14 3.60
C ASN A 346 22.06 -1.99 2.88
N ASP A 347 22.39 -2.37 1.64
CA ASP A 347 21.64 -3.18 0.68
C ASP A 347 22.36 -4.52 0.37
N LEU A 348 23.05 -5.10 1.38
CA LEU A 348 24.11 -6.13 1.35
C LEU A 348 25.52 -5.55 1.44
N GLN A 349 25.73 -4.33 0.93
CA GLN A 349 27.01 -3.62 1.02
C GLN A 349 26.82 -2.32 1.80
N PHE A 350 27.84 -1.91 2.54
CA PHE A 350 27.78 -0.64 3.27
C PHE A 350 28.13 0.53 2.35
N HIS A 351 27.25 1.54 2.34
CA HIS A 351 27.40 2.77 1.58
C HIS A 351 27.39 3.96 2.53
N SER A 352 28.50 4.69 2.58
CA SER A 352 28.62 5.93 3.36
C SER A 352 27.86 7.07 2.70
N VAL A 353 27.06 7.79 3.49
CA VAL A 353 26.44 9.08 3.14
C VAL A 353 26.77 10.07 4.26
N PHE A 354 27.94 10.69 4.13
CA PHE A 354 28.48 11.60 5.14
C PHE A 354 28.53 13.03 4.61
N GLU A 355 28.57 13.99 5.52
CA GLU A 355 28.71 15.39 5.14
C GLU A 355 30.08 15.70 4.50
N GLY A 356 30.07 16.59 3.53
CA GLY A 356 31.27 17.17 2.93
C GLY A 356 32.05 16.15 2.11
N GLU A 357 33.37 16.11 2.33
CA GLU A 357 34.28 15.21 1.60
C GLU A 357 34.58 13.92 2.39
N ASN A 358 33.88 13.67 3.49
CA ASN A 358 34.07 12.47 4.29
C ASN A 358 33.52 11.24 3.55
N ALA A 359 34.23 10.11 3.65
CA ALA A 359 33.88 8.87 2.97
C ALA A 359 33.94 7.63 3.88
N PHE A 360 34.62 7.75 5.02
CA PHE A 360 34.86 6.67 5.97
C PHE A 360 34.47 7.09 7.39
N ILE A 361 34.27 6.10 8.24
CA ILE A 361 33.98 6.27 9.66
C ILE A 361 34.82 5.27 10.44
N ASP A 362 35.36 5.70 11.58
CA ASP A 362 36.21 4.88 12.44
C ASP A 362 35.85 5.03 13.93
N ILE A 363 36.35 4.11 14.75
CA ILE A 363 36.21 4.14 16.21
C ILE A 363 37.59 4.42 16.82
N ASP A 364 37.72 5.53 17.54
CA ASP A 364 38.86 5.79 18.41
C ASP A 364 38.49 5.57 19.88
N THR A 365 39.11 4.58 20.52
CA THR A 365 38.83 4.24 21.92
C THR A 365 39.75 5.01 22.85
N ASP A 366 39.23 6.01 23.55
CA ASP A 366 39.96 6.75 24.57
C ASP A 366 39.77 6.10 25.95
N MET A 367 40.76 5.31 26.35
CA MET A 367 40.78 4.63 27.65
C MET A 367 40.83 5.60 28.84
N LYS A 368 41.37 6.81 28.67
CA LYS A 368 41.46 7.82 29.74
C LYS A 368 40.11 8.53 29.91
N ALA A 369 39.52 8.96 28.80
CA ALA A 369 38.19 9.56 28.80
C ALA A 369 37.06 8.53 29.03
N LYS A 370 37.36 7.23 28.87
CA LYS A 370 36.39 6.13 28.92
C LYS A 370 35.27 6.30 27.88
N GLN A 371 35.66 6.67 26.67
CA GLN A 371 34.76 7.03 25.59
C GLN A 371 35.23 6.39 24.27
N ASN A 372 34.28 5.89 23.48
CA ASN A 372 34.50 5.49 22.09
C ASN A 372 34.09 6.64 21.16
N TRP A 373 35.04 7.25 20.47
CA TRP A 373 34.79 8.36 19.55
C TRP A 373 34.53 7.86 18.13
N LEU A 374 33.40 8.26 17.56
CA LEU A 374 33.04 8.01 16.15
C LEU A 374 33.61 9.15 15.30
N ARG A 375 34.60 8.84 14.45
CA ARG A 375 35.29 9.83 13.61
C ARG A 375 34.94 9.67 12.15
N PHE A 376 34.37 10.70 11.54
CA PHE A 376 34.14 10.76 10.10
C PHE A 376 35.39 11.29 9.39
N THR A 377 35.90 10.54 8.40
CA THR A 377 37.20 10.83 7.77
C THR A 377 37.17 10.70 6.25
N LYS A 378 38.08 11.43 5.58
CA LYS A 378 38.27 11.36 4.12
C LYS A 378 39.11 10.17 3.68
N ARG A 379 40.00 9.69 4.55
CA ARG A 379 40.95 8.60 4.25
C ARG A 379 40.49 7.32 4.90
N ARG A 380 40.69 6.21 4.19
CA ARG A 380 40.35 4.89 4.71
C ARG A 380 41.17 4.61 5.99
N PRO A 381 40.55 4.12 7.07
CA PRO A 381 41.25 3.68 8.27
C PRO A 381 42.31 2.63 7.97
N THR A 382 43.42 2.67 8.69
CA THR A 382 44.54 1.72 8.57
C THR A 382 44.22 0.33 9.13
N GLU A 383 43.32 0.25 10.12
CA GLU A 383 42.88 -1.02 10.71
C GLU A 383 41.54 -1.47 10.11
N LYS A 384 41.50 -2.70 9.55
CA LYS A 384 40.29 -3.24 8.91
C LYS A 384 39.29 -3.88 9.87
N GLU A 385 39.73 -4.29 11.06
CA GLU A 385 38.94 -5.17 11.95
C GLU A 385 38.25 -4.47 13.14
N GLY A 386 38.53 -3.19 13.39
CA GLY A 386 38.02 -2.43 14.54
C GLY A 386 36.99 -1.32 14.25
N GLY A 387 36.76 -0.95 12.98
CA GLY A 387 35.93 0.21 12.64
C GLY A 387 34.40 0.00 12.78
N VAL A 388 33.63 1.08 12.65
CA VAL A 388 32.17 1.09 12.87
C VAL A 388 31.42 0.07 12.01
N LEU A 389 31.82 -0.15 10.75
CA LEU A 389 31.16 -1.16 9.90
C LEU A 389 31.28 -2.58 10.47
N SER A 390 32.42 -2.89 11.10
CA SER A 390 32.69 -4.16 11.77
C SER A 390 31.83 -4.29 13.04
N LEU A 391 31.69 -3.20 13.82
CA LEU A 391 30.79 -3.14 14.97
C LEU A 391 29.35 -3.42 14.54
N LEU A 392 28.84 -2.69 13.54
CA LEU A 392 27.46 -2.84 13.08
C LEU A 392 27.16 -4.27 12.59
N ALA A 393 28.11 -4.88 11.87
CA ALA A 393 28.00 -6.26 11.40
C ALA A 393 28.06 -7.28 12.55
N SER A 394 28.92 -7.06 13.56
CA SER A 394 29.05 -7.95 14.72
C SER A 394 27.80 -7.90 15.61
N VAL A 395 27.27 -6.71 15.87
CA VAL A 395 26.00 -6.53 16.58
C VAL A 395 24.86 -7.19 15.80
N LYS A 396 24.85 -7.09 14.47
CA LYS A 396 23.83 -7.77 13.63
C LYS A 396 23.91 -9.27 13.81
N GLY A 397 25.11 -9.83 13.83
CA GLY A 397 25.35 -11.26 14.09
C GLY A 397 24.79 -11.68 15.45
N CYS A 398 25.07 -10.91 16.50
CA CYS A 398 24.55 -11.15 17.85
C CYS A 398 23.02 -11.13 17.89
N LEU A 399 22.40 -10.09 17.33
CA LEU A 399 20.94 -9.94 17.32
C LEU A 399 20.25 -11.00 16.46
N THR A 400 20.84 -11.40 15.33
CA THR A 400 20.31 -12.50 14.50
C THR A 400 20.38 -13.83 15.25
N TYR A 401 21.50 -14.09 15.95
CA TYR A 401 21.66 -15.30 16.76
C TYR A 401 20.65 -15.32 17.92
N PHE A 402 20.46 -14.18 18.60
CA PHE A 402 19.45 -13.98 19.63
C PHE A 402 18.02 -14.23 19.10
N GLN A 403 17.64 -13.61 17.98
CA GLN A 403 16.31 -13.78 17.36
C GLN A 403 15.99 -15.25 17.10
N ASN A 404 16.95 -16.00 16.55
CA ASN A 404 16.77 -17.43 16.26
C ASN A 404 16.64 -18.27 17.53
N GLY A 405 17.46 -18.00 18.54
CA GLY A 405 17.35 -18.71 19.81
C GLY A 405 16.05 -18.34 20.55
N ALA A 406 15.64 -17.06 20.57
CA ALA A 406 14.38 -16.61 21.15
C ALA A 406 13.18 -17.30 20.51
N ARG A 407 13.19 -17.52 19.18
CA ARG A 407 12.16 -18.30 18.47
C ARG A 407 12.08 -19.73 19.01
N ASN A 408 13.22 -20.41 19.15
CA ASN A 408 13.29 -21.79 19.64
C ASN A 408 12.85 -21.89 21.11
N LEU A 409 13.29 -20.95 21.95
CA LEU A 409 12.85 -20.83 23.34
C LEU A 409 11.32 -20.62 23.42
N SER A 410 10.76 -19.81 22.52
CA SER A 410 9.32 -19.56 22.45
C SER A 410 8.54 -20.80 22.01
N PHE A 411 9.07 -21.61 21.09
CA PHE A 411 8.45 -22.89 20.72
C PHE A 411 8.40 -23.83 21.91
N ASN A 412 9.53 -23.97 22.61
CA ASN A 412 9.61 -24.77 23.82
C ASN A 412 8.61 -24.30 24.89
N TYR A 413 8.57 -22.99 25.15
CA TYR A 413 7.68 -22.40 26.14
C TYR A 413 6.20 -22.57 25.80
N LYS A 414 5.83 -22.40 24.52
CA LYS A 414 4.48 -22.69 24.05
C LYS A 414 4.10 -24.14 24.35
N HIS A 415 4.99 -25.09 24.07
CA HIS A 415 4.71 -26.51 24.28
C HIS A 415 4.58 -26.86 25.76
N HIS A 416 5.36 -26.26 26.65
CA HIS A 416 5.13 -26.37 28.10
C HIS A 416 3.72 -25.91 28.49
N LYS A 417 3.28 -24.74 27.98
CA LYS A 417 1.90 -24.27 28.24
C LYS A 417 0.83 -25.17 27.64
N ASP A 418 1.10 -25.80 26.50
CA ASP A 418 0.19 -26.79 25.91
C ASP A 418 0.13 -28.08 26.75
N GLU A 419 1.23 -28.50 27.38
CA GLU A 419 1.28 -29.69 28.25
C GLU A 419 0.56 -29.50 29.58
N ASP A 420 0.60 -28.29 30.14
CA ASP A 420 -0.10 -27.91 31.37
C ASP A 420 -1.58 -27.55 31.12
N LYS A 421 -2.00 -27.50 29.86
CA LYS A 421 -3.32 -27.04 29.44
C LYS A 421 -4.43 -27.97 29.92
N ARG A 422 -5.42 -27.41 30.62
CA ARG A 422 -6.61 -28.16 31.04
C ARG A 422 -7.72 -28.09 29.99
N PRO A 423 -8.64 -29.06 29.96
CA PRO A 423 -9.84 -28.98 29.12
C PRO A 423 -10.59 -27.68 29.38
N GLY A 424 -10.66 -26.81 28.37
CA GLY A 424 -11.37 -25.52 28.43
C GLY A 424 -10.48 -24.28 28.60
N ASP A 425 -9.16 -24.41 28.74
CA ASP A 425 -8.27 -23.23 28.77
C ASP A 425 -8.12 -22.58 27.38
N ASP A 426 -7.93 -21.26 27.34
CA ASP A 426 -7.63 -20.50 26.10
C ASP A 426 -6.38 -21.06 25.41
N ASP A 427 -6.32 -20.99 24.07
CA ASP A 427 -5.14 -21.39 23.31
C ASP A 427 -3.98 -20.43 23.60
N TYR A 428 -2.88 -20.93 24.17
CA TYR A 428 -1.66 -20.14 24.33
C TYR A 428 -0.93 -20.07 22.99
N THR A 429 -0.99 -18.91 22.34
CA THR A 429 -0.46 -18.78 20.97
C THR A 429 1.05 -18.70 20.97
N PHE A 430 1.66 -19.03 19.82
CA PHE A 430 3.09 -18.84 19.61
C PHE A 430 3.51 -17.37 19.76
N GLU A 431 2.63 -16.45 19.39
CA GLU A 431 2.83 -15.02 19.55
C GLU A 431 2.89 -14.61 21.04
N ASN A 432 2.03 -15.19 21.88
CA ASN A 432 2.11 -14.98 23.34
C ASN A 432 3.42 -15.53 23.89
N ALA A 433 3.85 -16.71 23.43
CA ALA A 433 5.11 -17.29 23.86
C ALA A 433 6.30 -16.39 23.52
N ILE A 434 6.36 -15.85 22.29
CA ILE A 434 7.40 -14.90 21.87
C ILE A 434 7.41 -13.67 22.75
N GLU A 435 6.25 -13.06 22.99
CA GLU A 435 6.15 -11.87 23.81
C GLU A 435 6.59 -12.13 25.26
N SER A 436 6.23 -13.28 25.84
CA SER A 436 6.68 -13.70 27.17
C SER A 436 8.20 -13.91 27.23
N VAL A 437 8.78 -14.62 26.26
CA VAL A 437 10.23 -14.84 26.20
C VAL A 437 10.98 -13.52 26.07
N LEU A 438 10.57 -12.64 25.16
CA LEU A 438 11.23 -11.34 24.97
C LEU A 438 11.10 -10.42 26.20
N THR A 439 9.97 -10.51 26.92
CA THR A 439 9.76 -9.76 28.16
C THR A 439 10.72 -10.20 29.27
N GLU A 440 11.06 -11.49 29.33
CA GLU A 440 12.02 -12.01 30.33
C GLU A 440 13.45 -11.46 30.13
N PHE A 441 13.78 -11.03 28.91
CA PHE A 441 15.02 -10.29 28.62
C PHE A 441 14.94 -8.78 28.98
N HIS A 442 13.87 -8.32 29.64
CA HIS A 442 13.68 -6.93 30.08
C HIS A 442 13.77 -5.89 28.94
N LEU A 443 13.36 -6.31 27.75
CA LEU A 443 13.32 -5.45 26.57
C LEU A 443 12.21 -4.40 26.72
N SER A 444 12.44 -3.20 26.18
CA SER A 444 11.38 -2.17 26.14
C SER A 444 10.23 -2.62 25.24
N ARG A 445 9.05 -2.00 25.41
CA ARG A 445 7.91 -2.22 24.49
C ARG A 445 8.29 -1.97 23.03
N GLU A 446 9.12 -0.98 22.76
CA GLU A 446 9.62 -0.65 21.42
C GLU A 446 10.51 -1.75 20.85
N GLN A 447 11.43 -2.28 21.65
CA GLN A 447 12.32 -3.37 21.25
C GLN A 447 11.55 -4.68 21.04
N ILE A 448 10.56 -4.98 21.88
CA ILE A 448 9.65 -6.11 21.68
C ILE A 448 8.86 -5.90 20.39
N ARG A 449 8.35 -4.70 20.13
CA ARG A 449 7.62 -4.37 18.89
C ARG A 449 8.49 -4.56 17.64
N TYR A 450 9.77 -4.21 17.68
CA TYR A 450 10.74 -4.46 16.61
C TYR A 450 11.05 -5.96 16.43
N LEU A 451 11.37 -6.68 17.51
CA LEU A 451 11.83 -8.07 17.43
C LEU A 451 10.72 -9.09 17.21
N LYS A 452 9.53 -8.89 17.79
CA LYS A 452 8.40 -9.82 17.72
C LYS A 452 8.06 -10.25 16.28
N PRO A 453 7.85 -9.36 15.29
CA PRO A 453 7.58 -9.78 13.92
C PRO A 453 8.75 -10.52 13.28
N ILE A 454 10.00 -10.17 13.61
CA ILE A 454 11.21 -10.85 13.08
C ILE A 454 11.31 -12.28 13.63
N VAL A 455 11.08 -12.46 14.93
CA VAL A 455 11.07 -13.76 15.61
C VAL A 455 9.90 -14.61 15.12
N MET A 456 8.72 -14.02 14.89
CA MET A 456 7.53 -14.69 14.33
C MET A 456 7.72 -15.13 12.88
N GLY A 457 8.29 -14.26 12.04
CA GLY A 457 8.49 -14.50 10.61
C GLY A 457 9.47 -15.64 10.32
N GLY A 458 10.38 -15.92 11.26
CA GLY A 458 11.34 -17.01 11.14
C GLY A 458 12.32 -16.75 10.00
N GLN A 459 13.39 -15.98 10.26
CA GLN A 459 14.45 -15.77 9.27
C GLN A 459 15.23 -17.04 8.89
N VAL A 460 14.94 -18.19 9.52
CA VAL A 460 15.68 -19.43 9.34
C VAL A 460 15.15 -20.19 8.13
N LYS A 461 15.88 -20.08 7.01
CA LYS A 461 15.92 -21.11 5.97
C LYS A 461 16.33 -22.43 6.65
N SER A 462 15.37 -23.29 6.97
CA SER A 462 15.57 -24.62 7.54
C SER A 462 16.46 -25.47 6.62
N LYS A 463 17.09 -26.54 7.14
CA LYS A 463 17.65 -27.59 6.27
C LYS A 463 16.60 -28.15 5.29
N LYS A 464 15.31 -28.07 5.63
CA LYS A 464 14.20 -28.39 4.73
C LYS A 464 14.05 -27.36 3.60
N ASP A 465 14.31 -26.08 3.85
CA ASP A 465 14.27 -25.01 2.83
C ASP A 465 15.48 -25.02 1.90
N LYS A 466 16.54 -25.76 2.24
CA LYS A 466 17.66 -26.00 1.32
C LYS A 466 17.21 -26.79 0.11
N LYS A 467 16.20 -27.65 0.24
CA LYS A 467 15.75 -28.54 -0.83
C LYS A 467 14.32 -28.24 -1.24
N ASP A 468 14.04 -28.23 -2.52
CA ASP A 468 12.69 -28.13 -3.06
C ASP A 468 11.90 -29.44 -2.82
N SER A 469 10.63 -29.46 -3.24
CA SER A 469 9.76 -30.64 -3.15
C SER A 469 10.31 -31.87 -3.90
N LYS A 470 11.29 -31.68 -4.79
CA LYS A 470 11.96 -32.72 -5.58
C LYS A 470 13.35 -33.07 -5.03
N GLY A 471 13.74 -32.53 -3.88
CA GLY A 471 15.02 -32.79 -3.23
C GLY A 471 16.24 -32.06 -3.82
N LYS A 472 16.06 -31.16 -4.79
CA LYS A 472 17.12 -30.31 -5.39
C LYS A 472 17.30 -29.03 -4.60
N MET A 473 18.43 -28.34 -4.76
CA MET A 473 18.66 -27.09 -4.05
C MET A 473 17.60 -26.02 -4.40
N SER A 474 16.96 -25.46 -3.38
CA SER A 474 15.95 -24.42 -3.53
C SER A 474 16.58 -23.10 -3.96
N LEU A 475 16.04 -22.45 -5.00
CA LEU A 475 16.47 -21.12 -5.46
C LEU A 475 16.37 -20.08 -4.34
N LYS A 476 15.34 -20.19 -3.49
CA LYS A 476 15.18 -19.35 -2.30
C LYS A 476 16.40 -19.37 -1.42
N TYR A 477 17.13 -20.48 -1.32
CA TYR A 477 18.30 -20.53 -0.47
C TYR A 477 19.38 -19.52 -0.88
N PHE A 478 19.53 -19.34 -2.20
CA PHE A 478 20.53 -18.45 -2.80
C PHE A 478 20.02 -17.04 -3.04
N ASP A 479 18.74 -16.78 -2.81
CA ASP A 479 18.18 -15.45 -2.97
C ASP A 479 18.84 -14.46 -2.00
N ARG A 480 19.45 -13.42 -2.59
CA ARG A 480 20.08 -12.29 -1.92
C ARG A 480 19.47 -10.97 -2.38
N SER A 481 18.48 -11.00 -3.26
CA SER A 481 17.84 -9.79 -3.80
C SER A 481 17.25 -8.92 -2.68
N VAL A 482 16.99 -7.65 -3.02
CA VAL A 482 16.23 -6.76 -2.16
C VAL A 482 14.85 -7.33 -1.82
N TYR A 483 14.27 -8.18 -2.68
CA TYR A 483 12.98 -8.80 -2.43
C TYR A 483 13.01 -9.75 -1.21
N ASP A 484 14.04 -10.61 -1.06
CA ASP A 484 14.19 -11.50 0.10
C ASP A 484 14.85 -10.81 1.30
N ARG A 485 15.86 -9.97 1.08
CA ARG A 485 16.73 -9.47 2.16
C ARG A 485 16.43 -8.06 2.60
N GLY A 486 15.74 -7.29 1.76
CA GLY A 486 15.47 -5.88 1.97
C GLY A 486 16.75 -5.06 2.14
N PHE A 487 16.62 -3.89 2.75
CA PHE A 487 17.72 -2.97 3.04
C PHE A 487 17.55 -2.36 4.43
N ARG A 488 18.58 -1.65 4.88
CA ARG A 488 18.55 -0.89 6.14
C ARG A 488 19.43 0.34 6.05
N TYR A 489 19.20 1.29 6.94
CA TYR A 489 20.18 2.36 7.15
C TYR A 489 20.34 2.67 8.64
N TYR A 490 21.49 3.24 8.96
CA TYR A 490 21.86 3.69 10.29
C TYR A 490 21.95 5.20 10.28
N ASP A 491 21.28 5.83 11.23
CA ASP A 491 21.26 7.28 11.44
C ASP A 491 21.98 7.60 12.75
N PHE A 492 22.99 8.47 12.67
CA PHE A 492 23.84 8.84 13.80
C PHE A 492 23.31 10.14 14.39
N ILE A 493 22.70 10.06 15.58
CA ILE A 493 21.95 11.16 16.19
C ILE A 493 22.66 11.67 17.45
N ASP A 494 22.88 12.98 17.48
CA ASP A 494 23.42 13.72 18.63
C ASP A 494 22.40 14.72 19.19
N ASP A 495 21.82 14.39 20.35
CA ASP A 495 20.82 15.20 21.03
C ASP A 495 21.42 15.88 22.29
N PRO A 496 21.05 17.14 22.59
CA PRO A 496 21.47 17.79 23.83
C PRO A 496 21.10 17.02 25.10
N ASN A 497 19.97 16.31 25.11
CA ASN A 497 19.47 15.54 26.26
C ASN A 497 20.30 14.28 26.54
N HIS A 498 21.13 13.84 25.59
CA HIS A 498 22.08 12.74 25.78
C HIS A 498 23.48 13.14 25.29
N SER A 499 23.95 14.33 25.66
CA SER A 499 25.21 14.92 25.18
C SER A 499 26.45 14.02 25.30
N MET A 500 26.48 13.08 26.25
CA MET A 500 27.59 12.15 26.50
C MET A 500 27.60 10.90 25.60
N ARG A 501 26.60 10.72 24.74
CA ARG A 501 26.53 9.62 23.78
C ARG A 501 25.82 10.01 22.48
N SER A 502 26.13 9.31 21.40
CA SER A 502 25.38 9.36 20.15
C SER A 502 24.52 8.11 20.04
N GLU A 503 23.28 8.29 19.59
CA GLU A 503 22.40 7.16 19.30
C GLU A 503 22.59 6.72 17.86
N ILE A 504 22.71 5.41 17.66
CA ILE A 504 22.73 4.80 16.32
C ILE A 504 21.34 4.21 16.10
N GLN A 505 20.48 4.97 15.44
CA GLN A 505 19.13 4.54 15.11
C GLN A 505 19.17 3.63 13.88
N LEU A 506 18.70 2.40 14.02
CA LEU A 506 18.55 1.44 12.93
C LEU A 506 17.13 1.53 12.37
N PHE A 507 17.04 1.76 11.06
CA PHE A 507 15.83 1.58 10.28
C PHE A 507 16.00 0.35 9.38
N ASP A 508 15.19 -0.68 9.59
CA ASP A 508 15.35 -1.99 8.95
C ASP A 508 14.09 -2.38 8.18
N PHE A 509 14.23 -2.53 6.87
CA PHE A 509 13.13 -2.83 5.95
C PHE A 509 13.37 -4.21 5.35
N GLN A 510 12.84 -5.25 6.00
CA GLN A 510 13.16 -6.65 5.67
C GLN A 510 12.15 -7.35 4.74
N ASP A 511 11.00 -6.72 4.49
CA ASP A 511 9.93 -7.27 3.66
C ASP A 511 9.78 -6.51 2.35
N SER A 512 9.21 -7.16 1.35
CA SER A 512 8.83 -6.56 0.07
C SER A 512 7.43 -7.03 -0.32
N PRO A 513 6.70 -6.28 -1.17
CA PRO A 513 5.44 -6.75 -1.75
C PRO A 513 5.60 -8.13 -2.44
N GLU A 514 6.70 -8.32 -3.15
CA GLU A 514 7.03 -9.55 -3.88
C GLU A 514 7.22 -10.74 -2.93
N ARG A 515 7.93 -10.56 -1.81
CA ARG A 515 8.11 -11.59 -0.77
C ARG A 515 6.79 -12.00 -0.12
N ILE A 516 5.92 -11.03 0.18
CA ILE A 516 4.60 -11.30 0.74
C ILE A 516 3.75 -12.11 -0.24
N LEU A 517 3.70 -11.69 -1.51
CA LEU A 517 2.92 -12.37 -2.54
C LEU A 517 3.46 -13.78 -2.83
N LEU A 518 4.80 -13.94 -2.87
CA LEU A 518 5.46 -15.23 -3.01
C LEU A 518 5.02 -16.19 -1.88
N HIS A 519 5.09 -15.73 -0.63
CA HIS A 519 4.72 -16.54 0.53
C HIS A 519 3.22 -16.91 0.55
N LEU A 520 2.36 -15.98 0.16
CA LEU A 520 0.93 -16.22 0.03
C LEU A 520 0.62 -17.26 -1.06
N SER A 521 1.26 -17.13 -2.23
CA SER A 521 1.10 -18.04 -3.37
C SER A 521 1.60 -19.46 -3.09
N GLU A 522 2.44 -19.63 -2.08
CA GLU A 522 2.89 -20.96 -1.64
C GLU A 522 1.92 -21.66 -0.70
N LYS A 523 1.04 -20.89 -0.05
CA LYS A 523 0.08 -21.36 0.94
C LYS A 523 -1.35 -21.42 0.40
N ALA A 524 -1.66 -20.63 -0.63
CA ALA A 524 -3.01 -20.41 -1.13
C ALA A 524 -3.03 -20.35 -2.67
N GLN A 525 -4.23 -20.42 -3.24
CA GLN A 525 -4.51 -20.20 -4.65
C GLN A 525 -4.78 -18.71 -4.85
N ILE A 526 -3.83 -17.97 -5.40
CA ILE A 526 -3.93 -16.52 -5.62
C ILE A 526 -4.35 -16.25 -7.06
N ILE A 527 -5.43 -15.50 -7.25
CA ILE A 527 -5.91 -15.06 -8.56
C ILE A 527 -5.88 -13.53 -8.59
N GLY A 528 -4.89 -12.96 -9.28
CA GLY A 528 -4.78 -11.53 -9.52
C GLY A 528 -5.58 -11.12 -10.75
N ILE A 529 -6.51 -10.18 -10.60
CA ILE A 529 -7.30 -9.63 -11.71
C ILE A 529 -6.99 -8.14 -11.86
N SER A 530 -6.63 -7.71 -13.07
CA SER A 530 -6.48 -6.31 -13.43
C SER A 530 -6.49 -6.17 -14.96
N ALA A 531 -6.68 -4.97 -15.51
CA ALA A 531 -6.46 -4.75 -16.94
C ALA A 531 -4.97 -4.76 -17.32
N THR A 532 -4.11 -4.56 -16.33
CA THR A 532 -2.65 -4.39 -16.47
C THR A 532 -1.89 -5.36 -15.58
N ALA A 533 -2.52 -6.50 -15.21
CA ALA A 533 -1.97 -7.46 -14.25
C ALA A 533 -0.60 -8.02 -14.67
N THR A 534 -0.41 -8.20 -15.97
CA THR A 534 0.76 -8.81 -16.62
C THR A 534 1.74 -7.78 -17.19
N LEU A 535 1.47 -6.48 -17.04
CA LEU A 535 2.34 -5.43 -17.58
C LEU A 535 3.68 -5.43 -16.83
N ASP A 536 4.78 -5.51 -17.58
CA ASP A 536 6.13 -5.69 -17.04
C ASP A 536 6.72 -4.37 -16.54
N THR A 537 6.60 -4.12 -15.24
CA THR A 537 7.22 -2.95 -14.60
C THR A 537 7.46 -3.22 -13.14
N VAL A 538 8.69 -2.98 -12.66
CA VAL A 538 9.06 -3.17 -11.25
C VAL A 538 8.82 -1.94 -10.38
N VAL A 539 8.29 -0.86 -10.96
CA VAL A 539 7.90 0.36 -10.22
C VAL A 539 6.40 0.60 -10.25
N GLY A 540 5.72 0.13 -11.30
CA GLY A 540 4.27 0.17 -11.46
C GLY A 540 3.59 -1.19 -11.31
N ASN A 541 4.28 -2.27 -10.99
CA ASN A 541 3.67 -3.58 -10.75
C ASN A 541 4.67 -4.42 -9.93
N TYR A 542 4.25 -5.63 -9.53
CA TYR A 542 5.17 -6.59 -8.93
C TYR A 542 6.21 -7.02 -9.98
N ASP A 543 7.42 -7.36 -9.54
CA ASP A 543 8.41 -7.98 -10.42
C ASP A 543 7.95 -9.40 -10.81
N LEU A 544 7.29 -9.49 -11.97
CA LEU A 544 6.68 -10.73 -12.45
C LEU A 544 7.73 -11.77 -12.84
N GLU A 545 8.89 -11.35 -13.33
CA GLU A 545 9.98 -12.29 -13.64
C GLU A 545 10.56 -12.88 -12.36
N TYR A 546 10.77 -12.05 -11.33
CA TYR A 546 11.15 -12.54 -10.01
C TYR A 546 10.13 -13.56 -9.49
N LEU A 547 8.84 -13.23 -9.51
CA LEU A 547 7.80 -14.14 -9.04
C LEU A 547 7.74 -15.44 -9.86
N GLN A 548 7.83 -15.36 -11.19
CA GLN A 548 7.83 -16.53 -12.07
C GLN A 548 9.06 -17.42 -11.80
N ARG A 549 10.25 -16.83 -11.64
CA ARG A 549 11.49 -17.53 -11.31
C ARG A 549 11.41 -18.24 -9.95
N MET A 550 10.81 -17.59 -8.96
CA MET A 550 10.75 -18.10 -7.59
C MET A 550 9.62 -19.10 -7.36
N LEU A 551 8.46 -18.92 -8.00
CA LEU A 551 7.32 -19.83 -7.91
C LEU A 551 7.44 -21.04 -8.82
N GLN A 552 8.18 -20.96 -9.92
CA GLN A 552 8.37 -22.05 -10.88
C GLN A 552 7.04 -22.67 -11.33
N ASP A 553 6.79 -23.94 -11.02
CA ASP A 553 5.57 -24.66 -11.35
C ASP A 553 4.32 -24.13 -10.63
N LYS A 554 4.48 -23.32 -9.58
CA LYS A 554 3.38 -22.62 -8.91
C LYS A 554 2.98 -21.30 -9.57
N TYR A 555 3.72 -20.83 -10.57
CA TYR A 555 3.27 -19.72 -11.42
C TYR A 555 2.44 -20.29 -12.58
N TYR A 556 1.13 -20.14 -12.51
CA TYR A 556 0.22 -20.73 -13.49
C TYR A 556 0.23 -19.94 -14.79
N VAL A 557 0.84 -20.53 -15.82
CA VAL A 557 0.75 -20.02 -17.19
C VAL A 557 -0.56 -20.51 -17.80
N MET A 558 -1.39 -19.57 -18.25
CA MET A 558 -2.69 -19.88 -18.84
C MET A 558 -2.56 -20.81 -20.06
N PRO A 559 -3.25 -21.96 -20.10
CA PRO A 559 -3.24 -22.86 -21.24
C PRO A 559 -3.76 -22.18 -22.51
N GLU A 560 -3.23 -22.59 -23.67
CA GLU A 560 -3.59 -22.02 -24.98
C GLU A 560 -5.10 -22.10 -25.26
N ALA A 561 -5.76 -23.22 -24.93
CA ALA A 561 -7.20 -23.36 -25.09
C ALA A 561 -8.00 -22.32 -24.29
N ASP A 562 -7.57 -22.00 -23.06
CA ASP A 562 -8.22 -20.97 -22.24
C ASP A 562 -7.95 -19.57 -22.81
N ARG A 563 -6.74 -19.34 -23.33
CA ARG A 563 -6.36 -18.10 -24.02
C ARG A 563 -7.20 -17.87 -25.28
N CYS A 564 -7.33 -18.87 -26.15
CA CYS A 564 -8.15 -18.79 -27.36
C CYS A 564 -9.61 -18.46 -27.02
N ARG A 565 -10.20 -19.16 -26.03
CA ARG A 565 -11.57 -18.87 -25.60
C ARG A 565 -11.76 -17.45 -25.07
N LEU A 566 -10.78 -16.92 -24.33
CA LEU A 566 -10.82 -15.53 -23.86
C LEU A 566 -10.67 -14.54 -25.01
N GLN A 567 -9.82 -14.84 -25.99
CA GLN A 567 -9.62 -14.03 -27.19
C GLN A 567 -10.87 -14.00 -28.07
N GLU A 568 -11.52 -15.15 -28.30
CA GLU A 568 -12.80 -15.24 -29.01
C GLU A 568 -13.88 -14.43 -28.28
N SER A 569 -13.99 -14.60 -26.96
CA SER A 569 -14.94 -13.84 -26.16
C SER A 569 -14.67 -12.33 -26.21
N PHE A 570 -13.40 -11.91 -26.30
CA PHE A 570 -13.02 -10.52 -26.49
C PHE A 570 -13.39 -10.01 -27.89
N GLN A 571 -13.13 -10.79 -28.94
CA GLN A 571 -13.53 -10.46 -30.30
C GLN A 571 -15.05 -10.27 -30.42
N THR A 572 -15.84 -11.14 -29.80
CA THR A 572 -17.30 -10.96 -29.71
C THR A 572 -17.68 -9.69 -28.96
N PHE A 573 -16.99 -9.40 -27.85
CA PHE A 573 -17.25 -8.20 -27.04
C PHE A 573 -16.99 -6.89 -27.80
N VAL A 574 -16.04 -6.87 -28.73
CA VAL A 574 -15.70 -5.69 -29.54
C VAL A 574 -16.32 -5.71 -30.94
N ALA A 575 -17.14 -6.72 -31.27
CA ALA A 575 -17.57 -6.98 -32.66
C ALA A 575 -18.36 -5.84 -33.31
N ASN A 576 -19.03 -4.98 -32.53
CA ASN A 576 -19.80 -3.86 -33.05
C ASN A 576 -19.10 -2.49 -32.87
N TYR A 577 -17.82 -2.46 -32.54
CA TYR A 577 -17.05 -1.20 -32.46
C TYR A 577 -16.79 -0.58 -33.84
N ASP A 578 -17.00 -1.31 -34.92
CA ASP A 578 -17.05 -0.79 -36.29
C ASP A 578 -18.21 0.19 -36.53
N LYS A 579 -19.24 0.17 -35.66
CA LYS A 579 -20.39 1.10 -35.70
C LYS A 579 -20.09 2.47 -35.06
N VAL A 580 -18.92 2.65 -34.46
CA VAL A 580 -18.47 3.92 -33.89
C VAL A 580 -17.20 4.39 -34.59
N ASN A 581 -17.06 5.70 -34.73
CA ASN A 581 -15.83 6.32 -35.24
C ASN A 581 -14.95 6.71 -34.06
N ILE A 582 -13.73 6.16 -34.01
CA ILE A 582 -12.73 6.50 -33.00
C ILE A 582 -11.69 7.42 -33.65
N HIS A 583 -11.68 8.68 -33.23
CA HIS A 583 -10.75 9.70 -33.69
C HIS A 583 -9.60 9.81 -32.68
N VAL A 584 -8.38 9.50 -33.08
CA VAL A 584 -7.18 9.65 -32.23
C VAL A 584 -6.36 10.83 -32.74
N GLU A 585 -6.26 11.88 -31.94
CA GLU A 585 -5.63 13.14 -32.34
C GLU A 585 -4.43 13.48 -31.45
N PRO A 586 -3.20 13.56 -32.01
CA PRO A 586 -2.05 14.03 -31.27
C PRO A 586 -2.13 15.53 -31.03
N VAL A 587 -1.84 15.96 -29.81
CA VAL A 587 -1.81 17.37 -29.40
C VAL A 587 -0.35 17.76 -29.18
N SER A 588 0.18 18.55 -30.09
CA SER A 588 1.51 19.13 -30.01
C SER A 588 1.48 20.57 -29.51
N TYR A 589 2.65 21.03 -29.05
CA TYR A 589 2.93 22.43 -28.79
C TYR A 589 4.14 22.83 -29.63
N ASN A 590 3.98 23.87 -30.45
CA ASN A 590 5.01 24.54 -31.22
C ASN A 590 5.78 25.49 -30.30
N ALA A 591 7.09 25.66 -30.50
CA ALA A 591 7.93 26.45 -29.60
C ALA A 591 7.59 27.96 -29.53
N ASP A 592 6.61 28.45 -30.29
CA ASP A 592 6.19 29.86 -30.33
C ASP A 592 4.74 30.04 -29.84
N ASP A 593 4.58 30.74 -28.71
CA ASP A 593 3.28 31.07 -28.11
C ASP A 593 2.35 31.80 -29.09
N ARG A 594 2.89 32.68 -29.96
CA ARG A 594 2.05 33.45 -30.89
C ARG A 594 1.48 32.58 -31.98
N VAL A 595 2.24 31.59 -32.45
CA VAL A 595 1.74 30.61 -33.44
C VAL A 595 0.59 29.82 -32.82
N GLU A 596 0.79 29.30 -31.61
CA GLU A 596 -0.24 28.57 -30.86
C GLU A 596 -1.50 29.40 -30.60
N LEU A 597 -1.34 30.64 -30.14
CA LEU A 597 -2.47 31.54 -29.92
C LEU A 597 -3.17 31.97 -31.22
N SER A 598 -2.43 32.10 -32.33
CA SER A 598 -2.99 32.37 -33.65
C SER A 598 -3.87 31.22 -34.11
N GLU A 599 -3.43 29.97 -33.91
CA GLU A 599 -4.24 28.78 -34.16
C GLU A 599 -5.49 28.77 -33.26
N ILE A 600 -5.35 29.07 -31.96
CA ILE A 600 -6.47 29.06 -30.99
C ILE A 600 -7.51 30.15 -31.33
N PHE A 601 -7.07 31.38 -31.62
CA PHE A 601 -7.95 32.54 -31.83
C PHE A 601 -8.16 32.91 -33.30
N ASN A 602 -7.86 32.00 -34.23
CA ASN A 602 -8.08 32.18 -35.67
C ASN A 602 -7.49 33.51 -36.20
N GLY A 603 -6.27 33.84 -35.78
CA GLY A 603 -5.57 35.07 -36.17
C GLY A 603 -6.08 36.38 -35.55
N ASN A 604 -6.93 36.34 -34.51
CA ASN A 604 -7.40 37.56 -33.84
C ASN A 604 -6.28 38.22 -33.01
N GLU A 605 -5.60 39.21 -33.59
CA GLU A 605 -4.46 39.90 -33.00
C GLU A 605 -4.71 40.52 -31.61
N ALA A 606 -5.92 41.01 -31.35
CA ALA A 606 -6.24 41.60 -30.05
C ALA A 606 -6.21 40.54 -28.92
N LEU A 607 -6.78 39.37 -29.18
CA LEU A 607 -6.77 38.24 -28.24
C LEU A 607 -5.38 37.61 -28.15
N ILE A 608 -4.68 37.44 -29.27
CA ILE A 608 -3.31 36.92 -29.30
C ILE A 608 -2.40 37.79 -28.43
N LYS A 609 -2.42 39.11 -28.60
CA LYS A 609 -1.61 40.02 -27.79
C LYS A 609 -1.97 39.94 -26.30
N LYS A 610 -3.27 40.01 -25.98
CA LYS A 610 -3.79 39.91 -24.60
C LYS A 610 -3.27 38.64 -23.90
N TYR A 611 -3.39 37.49 -24.54
CA TYR A 611 -3.03 36.22 -23.92
C TYR A 611 -1.54 35.91 -23.96
N ALA A 612 -0.80 36.40 -24.96
CA ALA A 612 0.67 36.33 -24.95
C ALA A 612 1.25 37.09 -23.75
N GLU A 613 0.75 38.29 -23.46
CA GLU A 613 1.16 39.07 -22.28
C GLU A 613 0.81 38.35 -20.97
N LYS A 614 -0.42 37.82 -20.85
CA LYS A 614 -0.84 37.06 -19.66
C LYS A 614 -0.01 35.81 -19.44
N LEU A 615 0.23 35.01 -20.49
CA LEU A 615 1.03 33.79 -20.39
C LEU A 615 2.48 34.11 -19.98
N SER A 616 3.06 35.19 -20.51
CA SER A 616 4.40 35.63 -20.10
C SER A 616 4.49 36.00 -18.62
N ILE A 617 3.44 36.60 -18.05
CA ILE A 617 3.40 36.98 -16.63
C ILE A 617 3.12 35.76 -15.75
N SER A 618 2.12 34.95 -16.10
CA SER A 618 1.67 33.82 -15.28
C SER A 618 2.65 32.64 -15.23
N PHE A 619 3.51 32.50 -16.24
CA PHE A 619 4.41 31.35 -16.40
C PHE A 619 5.90 31.72 -16.39
N GLU A 620 6.27 32.83 -15.77
CA GLU A 620 7.65 33.33 -15.76
C GLU A 620 8.66 32.21 -15.41
N ARG A 621 9.54 31.88 -16.36
CA ARG A 621 10.60 30.84 -16.26
C ARG A 621 10.12 29.38 -16.04
N VAL A 622 8.85 29.05 -16.32
CA VAL A 622 8.35 27.66 -16.22
C VAL A 622 7.64 27.20 -17.49
N GLU A 623 8.45 27.01 -18.54
CA GLU A 623 7.99 26.71 -19.90
C GLU A 623 7.18 25.41 -20.01
N TYR A 624 7.58 24.34 -19.30
CA TYR A 624 6.83 23.07 -19.29
C TYR A 624 5.36 23.25 -18.87
N ALA A 625 5.11 24.06 -17.83
CA ALA A 625 3.74 24.27 -17.34
C ALA A 625 2.90 25.09 -18.33
N LYS A 626 3.52 26.07 -19.01
CA LYS A 626 2.90 26.87 -20.07
C LYS A 626 2.48 26.01 -21.25
N ASN A 627 3.38 25.14 -21.71
CA ASN A 627 3.13 24.25 -22.84
C ASN A 627 1.94 23.32 -22.54
N ASN A 628 1.86 22.79 -21.32
CA ASN A 628 0.73 21.94 -20.90
C ASN A 628 -0.58 22.73 -20.80
N PHE A 629 -0.54 23.95 -20.26
CA PHE A 629 -1.71 24.83 -20.23
C PHE A 629 -2.27 25.06 -21.64
N ILE A 630 -1.41 25.36 -22.61
CA ILE A 630 -1.81 25.61 -24.00
C ILE A 630 -2.40 24.36 -24.65
N ARG A 631 -1.82 23.17 -24.42
CA ARG A 631 -2.41 21.91 -24.91
C ARG A 631 -3.83 21.69 -24.39
N VAL A 632 -4.07 21.97 -23.10
CA VAL A 632 -5.42 21.91 -22.51
C VAL A 632 -6.37 22.91 -23.18
N VAL A 633 -5.91 24.12 -23.50
CA VAL A 633 -6.70 25.10 -24.25
C VAL A 633 -7.02 24.62 -25.66
N LYS A 634 -6.08 23.98 -26.37
CA LYS A 634 -6.31 23.42 -27.73
C LYS A 634 -7.42 22.38 -27.72
N VAL A 635 -7.36 21.40 -26.81
CA VAL A 635 -8.40 20.37 -26.71
C VAL A 635 -9.73 20.92 -26.21
N MET A 636 -9.69 21.92 -25.33
CA MET A 636 -10.89 22.64 -24.89
C MET A 636 -11.55 23.38 -26.07
N LYS A 637 -10.77 24.03 -26.93
CA LYS A 637 -11.27 24.62 -28.18
C LYS A 637 -11.92 23.56 -29.07
N ALA A 638 -11.23 22.44 -29.33
CA ALA A 638 -11.77 21.36 -30.15
C ALA A 638 -13.10 20.84 -29.60
N PHE A 639 -13.20 20.68 -28.29
CA PHE A 639 -14.45 20.29 -27.62
C PHE A 639 -15.55 21.35 -27.74
N ILE A 640 -15.25 22.64 -27.51
CA ILE A 640 -16.23 23.73 -27.62
C ILE A 640 -16.87 23.75 -29.00
N LEU A 641 -16.05 23.61 -30.06
CA LEU A 641 -16.49 23.70 -31.45
C LEU A 641 -17.22 22.43 -31.96
N ASN A 642 -17.11 21.31 -31.24
CA ASN A 642 -17.74 20.06 -31.65
C ASN A 642 -19.12 19.85 -30.98
N ASP A 643 -20.20 19.95 -31.74
CA ASP A 643 -21.56 19.80 -31.23
C ASP A 643 -22.03 18.35 -31.05
N SER A 644 -21.34 17.36 -31.64
CA SER A 644 -21.69 15.93 -31.52
C SER A 644 -21.36 15.34 -30.14
N VAL A 645 -20.51 16.02 -29.37
CA VAL A 645 -20.02 15.57 -28.06
C VAL A 645 -20.51 16.47 -26.92
N LYS A 646 -20.76 15.86 -25.76
CA LYS A 646 -21.26 16.55 -24.55
C LYS A 646 -20.37 16.37 -23.32
N SER A 647 -19.53 15.35 -23.30
CA SER A 647 -18.71 15.01 -22.14
C SER A 647 -17.24 14.86 -22.53
N PHE A 648 -16.37 15.62 -21.86
CA PHE A 648 -14.92 15.56 -22.08
C PHE A 648 -14.21 15.28 -20.76
N LEU A 649 -13.35 14.28 -20.72
CA LEU A 649 -12.50 13.95 -19.57
C LEU A 649 -11.06 14.37 -19.85
N CYS A 650 -10.60 15.45 -19.23
CA CYS A 650 -9.24 15.97 -19.38
C CYS A 650 -8.37 15.50 -18.21
N LEU A 651 -7.50 14.50 -18.46
CA LEU A 651 -6.61 13.92 -17.45
C LEU A 651 -5.22 14.53 -17.52
N ASN A 652 -4.83 15.16 -16.42
CA ASN A 652 -3.57 15.86 -16.27
C ASN A 652 -2.73 15.26 -15.11
N ASN A 653 -1.47 15.67 -15.01
CA ASN A 653 -0.62 15.32 -13.87
C ASN A 653 -1.01 16.09 -12.59
N LYS A 654 -1.59 17.28 -12.73
CA LYS A 654 -2.02 18.14 -11.63
C LYS A 654 -3.41 18.72 -11.87
N LEU A 655 -4.09 19.07 -10.79
CA LEU A 655 -5.37 19.76 -10.85
C LEU A 655 -5.19 21.27 -11.00
N PRO A 656 -6.09 21.96 -11.70
CA PRO A 656 -6.05 23.42 -11.76
C PRO A 656 -6.44 24.02 -10.41
N GLN A 657 -5.84 25.14 -10.05
CA GLN A 657 -6.11 25.87 -8.81
C GLN A 657 -6.73 27.24 -9.13
N GLU A 658 -7.55 27.77 -8.23
CA GLU A 658 -8.17 29.08 -8.42
C GLU A 658 -7.20 30.19 -7.98
N ASN A 659 -6.89 31.12 -8.90
CA ASN A 659 -6.03 32.28 -8.67
C ASN A 659 -4.65 31.91 -8.08
N LYS A 660 -4.17 30.69 -8.33
CA LYS A 660 -2.94 30.14 -7.77
C LYS A 660 -2.18 29.31 -8.80
N GLY A 661 -0.88 29.56 -8.90
CA GLY A 661 0.07 28.68 -9.57
C GLY A 661 0.06 28.71 -11.09
N LEU A 662 0.77 27.74 -11.67
CA LEU A 662 1.04 27.61 -13.12
C LEU A 662 -0.05 26.81 -13.85
N PHE A 663 -1.23 26.60 -13.25
CA PHE A 663 -2.36 25.92 -13.89
C PHE A 663 -3.66 26.48 -13.28
N ASP A 664 -4.09 27.63 -13.78
CA ASP A 664 -5.20 28.40 -13.19
C ASP A 664 -6.54 28.12 -13.89
N ILE A 665 -7.56 27.73 -13.12
CA ILE A 665 -8.90 27.49 -13.66
C ILE A 665 -9.57 28.78 -14.14
N LYS A 666 -9.29 29.94 -13.53
CA LYS A 666 -9.87 31.22 -13.95
C LYS A 666 -9.34 31.66 -15.29
N LEU A 667 -8.04 31.44 -15.53
CA LEU A 667 -7.47 31.69 -16.84
C LEU A 667 -8.09 30.77 -17.90
N LEU A 668 -8.32 29.48 -17.60
CA LEU A 668 -9.04 28.57 -18.51
C LEU A 668 -10.48 29.04 -18.79
N GLU A 669 -11.22 29.50 -17.76
CA GLU A 669 -12.56 30.06 -17.92
C GLU A 669 -12.56 31.28 -18.87
N GLU A 670 -11.58 32.17 -18.73
CA GLU A 670 -11.43 33.33 -19.60
C GLU A 670 -11.14 32.94 -21.06
N PHE A 671 -10.21 32.00 -21.28
CA PHE A 671 -9.92 31.45 -22.62
C PHE A 671 -11.19 30.84 -23.24
N ALA A 672 -11.94 30.05 -22.47
CA ALA A 672 -13.18 29.44 -22.93
C ALA A 672 -14.22 30.50 -23.32
N ASP A 673 -14.42 31.53 -22.50
CA ASP A 673 -15.35 32.62 -22.80
C ASP A 673 -14.99 33.38 -24.08
N ASP A 674 -13.70 33.68 -24.28
CA ASP A 674 -13.25 34.39 -25.48
C ASP A 674 -13.33 33.50 -26.74
N ILE A 675 -13.07 32.19 -26.63
CA ILE A 675 -13.29 31.22 -27.72
C ILE A 675 -14.78 31.14 -28.07
N ILE A 676 -15.65 30.98 -27.07
CA ILE A 676 -17.12 30.91 -27.25
C ILE A 676 -17.65 32.16 -27.96
N LYS A 677 -17.20 33.36 -27.52
CA LYS A 677 -17.58 34.63 -28.14
C LYS A 677 -17.06 34.77 -29.57
N LEU A 678 -15.78 34.42 -29.79
CA LEU A 678 -15.14 34.53 -31.10
C LEU A 678 -15.86 33.68 -32.16
N TYR A 679 -16.30 32.48 -31.78
CA TYR A 679 -16.98 31.54 -32.68
C TYR A 679 -18.52 31.64 -32.61
N GLY A 680 -19.08 32.57 -31.84
CA GLY A 680 -20.52 32.85 -31.81
C GLY A 680 -21.38 31.72 -31.22
N ILE A 681 -20.84 30.88 -30.33
CA ILE A 681 -21.53 29.74 -29.73
C ILE A 681 -22.57 30.23 -28.71
N LYS A 682 -23.86 29.98 -28.98
CA LYS A 682 -24.97 30.45 -28.12
C LYS A 682 -25.25 29.48 -26.97
N GLY A 683 -25.57 30.03 -25.80
CA GLY A 683 -26.02 29.25 -24.63
C GLY A 683 -24.92 28.55 -23.83
N LEU A 684 -23.65 28.74 -24.20
CA LEU A 684 -22.50 28.22 -23.47
C LEU A 684 -21.74 29.36 -22.78
N LYS A 685 -21.18 29.10 -21.59
CA LYS A 685 -20.28 30.01 -20.87
C LYS A 685 -19.12 29.19 -20.31
N GLY A 686 -17.91 29.76 -20.29
CA GLY A 686 -16.71 29.08 -19.83
C GLY A 686 -16.81 28.54 -18.40
N LYS A 687 -17.37 29.35 -17.49
CA LYS A 687 -17.61 28.96 -16.09
C LYS A 687 -18.60 27.79 -15.94
N ASP A 688 -19.59 27.70 -16.81
CA ASP A 688 -20.60 26.63 -16.75
C ASP A 688 -20.08 25.35 -17.44
N LEU A 689 -19.14 25.48 -18.38
CA LEU A 689 -18.50 24.41 -19.12
C LEU A 689 -17.44 23.65 -18.30
N LEU A 690 -16.55 24.37 -17.62
CA LEU A 690 -15.40 23.79 -16.93
C LEU A 690 -15.79 23.22 -15.55
N TYR A 691 -15.35 21.98 -15.27
CA TYR A 691 -15.62 21.33 -14.00
C TYR A 691 -14.39 20.59 -13.47
N SER A 692 -13.84 21.02 -12.33
CA SER A 692 -12.63 20.41 -11.73
C SER A 692 -12.97 19.47 -10.57
N ILE A 693 -12.59 18.20 -10.72
CA ILE A 693 -12.78 17.16 -9.72
C ILE A 693 -11.50 17.04 -8.89
N ASN A 694 -11.64 17.10 -7.55
CA ASN A 694 -10.57 16.90 -6.58
C ASN A 694 -10.91 15.76 -5.60
N SER A 695 -9.91 15.28 -4.86
CA SER A 695 -10.06 14.11 -3.97
C SER A 695 -10.87 14.40 -2.69
N GLU A 696 -10.88 15.64 -2.20
CA GLU A 696 -11.48 15.99 -0.89
C GLU A 696 -13.01 15.97 -0.89
N ASP A 697 -13.65 16.43 -1.98
CA ASP A 697 -15.12 16.47 -2.14
C ASP A 697 -15.56 15.61 -3.36
N TYR A 698 -14.80 14.55 -3.65
CA TYR A 698 -14.93 13.73 -4.87
C TYR A 698 -16.37 13.23 -5.10
N ASP A 699 -16.98 12.56 -4.10
CA ASP A 699 -18.29 11.93 -4.28
C ASP A 699 -19.41 12.94 -4.54
N ALA A 700 -19.36 14.11 -3.88
CA ALA A 700 -20.34 15.17 -4.07
C ALA A 700 -20.20 15.81 -5.46
N LYS A 701 -18.98 16.18 -5.84
CA LYS A 701 -18.67 16.71 -7.17
C LYS A 701 -19.01 15.72 -8.27
N ARG A 702 -18.78 14.44 -8.01
CA ARG A 702 -19.13 13.35 -8.92
C ARG A 702 -20.63 13.26 -9.16
N ALA A 703 -21.42 13.23 -8.09
CA ALA A 703 -22.87 13.20 -8.21
C ALA A 703 -23.41 14.41 -8.99
N GLU A 704 -22.83 15.59 -8.75
CA GLU A 704 -23.21 16.82 -9.44
C GLU A 704 -22.93 16.77 -10.96
N PHE A 705 -21.69 16.48 -11.38
CA PHE A 705 -21.39 16.47 -12.82
C PHE A 705 -22.14 15.33 -13.54
N ILE A 706 -22.31 14.16 -12.92
CA ILE A 706 -23.10 13.05 -13.48
C ILE A 706 -24.55 13.50 -13.71
N GLN A 707 -25.14 14.22 -12.75
CA GLN A 707 -26.50 14.74 -12.88
C GLN A 707 -26.61 15.76 -14.03
N ARG A 708 -25.64 16.67 -14.15
CA ARG A 708 -25.58 17.68 -15.22
C ARG A 708 -25.43 17.03 -16.60
N LEU A 709 -24.49 16.08 -16.75
CA LEU A 709 -24.33 15.31 -17.98
C LEU A 709 -25.59 14.51 -18.35
N SER A 710 -26.26 13.91 -17.36
CA SER A 710 -27.51 13.15 -17.58
C SER A 710 -28.67 14.04 -18.06
N LYS A 711 -28.63 15.35 -17.77
CA LYS A 711 -29.58 16.35 -18.31
C LYS A 711 -29.22 16.82 -19.72
N GLY A 712 -28.10 16.37 -20.28
CA GLY A 712 -27.63 16.77 -21.61
C GLY A 712 -26.75 18.03 -21.61
N GLU A 713 -26.30 18.51 -20.45
CA GLU A 713 -25.35 19.63 -20.39
C GLU A 713 -23.98 19.26 -20.98
N LYS A 714 -23.31 20.22 -21.61
CA LYS A 714 -21.96 20.06 -22.18
C LYS A 714 -20.91 20.42 -21.13
N LEU A 715 -20.10 19.45 -20.69
CA LEU A 715 -19.08 19.64 -19.64
C LEU A 715 -17.69 19.21 -20.08
N PHE A 716 -16.72 20.06 -19.74
CA PHE A 716 -15.30 19.78 -19.83
C PHE A 716 -14.77 19.51 -18.42
N VAL A 717 -14.66 18.23 -18.10
CA VAL A 717 -14.29 17.74 -16.77
C VAL A 717 -12.78 17.62 -16.69
N ILE A 718 -12.15 18.42 -15.83
CA ILE A 718 -10.71 18.38 -15.58
C ILE A 718 -10.45 17.55 -14.34
N SER A 719 -9.53 16.61 -14.43
CA SER A 719 -9.02 15.92 -13.26
C SER A 719 -7.57 15.50 -13.41
N SER A 720 -7.02 14.87 -12.37
CA SER A 720 -5.69 14.30 -12.39
C SER A 720 -5.71 12.78 -12.37
N TYR A 721 -4.65 12.15 -12.89
CA TYR A 721 -4.48 10.68 -12.82
C TYR A 721 -4.66 10.13 -11.41
N ASN A 722 -4.15 10.83 -10.39
CA ASN A 722 -4.28 10.43 -8.99
C ASN A 722 -5.71 10.60 -8.44
N THR A 723 -6.44 11.62 -8.90
CA THR A 723 -7.80 11.93 -8.39
C THR A 723 -8.85 10.96 -8.95
N VAL A 724 -8.75 10.65 -10.24
CA VAL A 724 -9.62 9.66 -10.92
C VAL A 724 -8.92 8.30 -11.01
N GLY A 725 -8.15 7.94 -9.98
CA GLY A 725 -7.39 6.69 -9.94
C GLY A 725 -8.24 5.42 -10.11
N ALA A 726 -7.61 4.27 -9.85
CA ALA A 726 -8.25 2.96 -9.97
C ALA A 726 -9.65 2.89 -9.30
N GLY A 727 -10.60 2.15 -9.89
CA GLY A 727 -11.91 1.92 -9.27
C GLY A 727 -12.98 3.03 -9.24
N GLN A 728 -12.79 4.21 -9.83
CA GLN A 728 -13.88 5.21 -9.91
C GLN A 728 -14.81 5.01 -11.12
N ASN A 729 -16.14 5.03 -10.89
CA ASN A 729 -17.17 4.91 -11.94
C ASN A 729 -17.58 6.29 -12.45
N LEU A 730 -17.27 6.61 -13.71
CA LEU A 730 -17.58 7.91 -14.33
C LEU A 730 -18.78 7.85 -15.29
N GLN A 731 -19.40 6.68 -15.40
CA GLN A 731 -20.56 6.43 -16.25
C GLN A 731 -21.74 7.32 -15.83
N TYR A 732 -22.54 7.74 -16.82
CA TYR A 732 -23.73 8.55 -16.58
C TYR A 732 -24.87 8.12 -17.49
N LYS A 733 -26.10 8.39 -17.08
CA LYS A 733 -27.30 8.03 -17.86
C LYS A 733 -27.33 8.81 -19.17
N ALA A 734 -27.59 8.13 -20.28
CA ALA A 734 -27.73 8.78 -21.58
C ALA A 734 -28.90 9.79 -21.57
N PRO A 735 -28.70 11.05 -22.00
CA PRO A 735 -29.78 12.00 -22.17
C PRO A 735 -30.82 11.48 -23.17
N GLY A 736 -32.11 11.73 -22.92
CA GLY A 736 -33.21 11.13 -23.72
C GLY A 736 -33.22 11.51 -25.21
N ASN A 737 -32.47 12.53 -25.60
CA ASN A 737 -32.32 13.01 -26.98
C ASN A 737 -30.93 12.71 -27.57
N ALA A 738 -30.06 11.97 -26.87
CA ALA A 738 -28.72 11.67 -27.34
C ALA A 738 -28.72 10.52 -28.34
N THR A 739 -28.04 10.71 -29.47
CA THR A 739 -27.73 9.60 -30.39
C THR A 739 -26.72 8.67 -29.71
N ILE A 740 -27.10 7.41 -29.53
CA ILE A 740 -26.25 6.39 -28.89
C ILE A 740 -26.14 5.15 -29.80
N VAL A 741 -24.98 4.52 -29.75
CA VAL A 741 -24.67 3.28 -30.47
C VAL A 741 -24.40 2.19 -29.44
N ALA A 742 -25.11 1.07 -29.56
CA ALA A 742 -24.82 -0.14 -28.78
C ALA A 742 -23.70 -0.93 -29.45
N VAL A 743 -22.55 -1.04 -28.76
CA VAL A 743 -21.37 -1.78 -29.24
C VAL A 743 -21.27 -3.20 -28.67
N ASN A 744 -22.06 -3.52 -27.64
CA ASN A 744 -22.22 -4.89 -27.13
C ASN A 744 -23.53 -5.04 -26.35
N ASP A 745 -23.93 -6.29 -26.11
CA ASP A 745 -25.15 -6.65 -25.37
C ASP A 745 -24.97 -6.57 -23.84
N TYR A 746 -23.86 -6.02 -23.36
CA TYR A 746 -23.57 -5.83 -21.94
C TYR A 746 -24.28 -4.56 -21.43
N ASP A 747 -25.60 -4.58 -21.47
CA ASP A 747 -26.43 -3.54 -20.84
C ASP A 747 -26.59 -3.87 -19.34
N ARG A 748 -26.12 -2.96 -18.48
CA ARG A 748 -26.28 -3.07 -17.03
C ARG A 748 -27.70 -2.68 -16.55
N GLY A 749 -28.60 -2.33 -17.46
CA GLY A 749 -30.01 -2.05 -17.19
C GLY A 749 -30.33 -0.59 -16.89
N ASP A 750 -29.31 0.27 -16.77
CA ASP A 750 -29.47 1.68 -16.38
C ASP A 750 -29.32 2.68 -17.54
N MET A 751 -29.16 2.20 -18.79
CA MET A 751 -28.83 3.02 -19.98
C MET A 751 -27.67 4.00 -19.73
N GLU A 752 -26.64 3.51 -19.04
CA GLU A 752 -25.42 4.27 -18.80
C GLU A 752 -24.53 4.30 -20.04
N LYS A 753 -23.92 5.47 -20.31
CA LYS A 753 -22.89 5.67 -21.33
C LYS A 753 -21.59 6.17 -20.70
N ASP A 754 -20.49 5.98 -21.43
CA ASP A 754 -19.18 6.53 -21.12
C ASP A 754 -19.01 7.97 -21.66
N PHE A 755 -17.90 8.62 -21.28
CA PHE A 755 -17.52 9.93 -21.81
C PHE A 755 -17.25 9.88 -23.32
N ASP A 756 -17.58 10.97 -24.01
CA ASP A 756 -17.44 11.10 -25.46
C ASP A 756 -15.99 11.38 -25.86
N CYS A 757 -15.29 12.17 -25.06
CA CYS A 757 -13.92 12.59 -25.32
C CYS A 757 -13.00 12.36 -24.11
N ILE A 758 -11.72 12.11 -24.38
CA ILE A 758 -10.67 12.07 -23.36
C ILE A 758 -9.41 12.80 -23.84
N TYR A 759 -8.74 13.52 -22.96
CA TYR A 759 -7.37 14.00 -23.16
C TYR A 759 -6.42 13.34 -22.17
N LEU A 760 -5.25 12.93 -22.66
CA LEU A 760 -4.20 12.30 -21.89
C LEU A 760 -2.91 13.13 -21.94
N GLU A 761 -2.59 13.82 -20.84
CA GLU A 761 -1.26 14.42 -20.65
C GLU A 761 -0.21 13.30 -20.45
N LYS A 762 1.02 13.48 -20.94
CA LYS A 762 2.12 12.54 -20.63
C LYS A 762 2.27 12.35 -19.12
N PRO A 763 2.13 11.13 -18.57
CA PRO A 763 2.30 10.90 -17.14
C PRO A 763 3.69 11.33 -16.65
N THR A 764 3.75 12.07 -15.56
CA THR A 764 4.99 12.51 -14.90
C THR A 764 4.95 12.19 -13.40
N ASN A 765 6.09 12.33 -12.70
CA ASN A 765 6.23 12.00 -11.28
C ASN A 765 5.90 10.53 -10.96
N LEU A 766 6.23 9.62 -11.88
CA LEU A 766 6.08 8.17 -11.70
C LEU A 766 7.05 7.62 -10.65
N LEU A 767 8.19 8.29 -10.47
CA LEU A 767 9.13 8.06 -9.38
C LEU A 767 9.05 9.22 -8.38
N VAL A 768 9.45 8.96 -7.13
CA VAL A 768 9.58 10.02 -6.13
C VAL A 768 10.56 11.07 -6.63
N ASN A 769 10.16 12.34 -6.53
CA ASN A 769 10.97 13.44 -6.99
C ASN A 769 11.89 13.93 -5.87
N VAL A 770 13.19 13.67 -5.99
CA VAL A 770 14.22 14.19 -5.10
C VAL A 770 14.58 15.62 -5.52
N ASP A 771 14.08 16.64 -4.82
CA ASP A 771 14.29 18.05 -5.13
C ASP A 771 14.94 18.79 -3.96
N SER A 772 16.16 19.26 -4.18
CA SER A 772 16.96 19.97 -3.17
C SER A 772 16.30 21.22 -2.62
N LYS A 773 15.42 21.88 -3.38
CA LYS A 773 14.72 23.08 -2.92
C LYS A 773 13.55 22.76 -2.00
N LYS A 774 12.95 21.58 -2.14
CA LYS A 774 11.77 21.17 -1.38
C LYS A 774 12.10 20.24 -0.22
N GLY A 775 13.29 19.62 -0.25
CA GLY A 775 13.61 18.51 0.63
C GLY A 775 12.86 17.25 0.21
N ILE A 776 13.00 16.22 1.03
CA ILE A 776 12.29 14.95 0.89
C ILE A 776 11.85 14.50 2.29
N GLU A 777 10.64 13.98 2.40
CA GLU A 777 10.16 13.41 3.67
C GLU A 777 10.67 11.98 3.85
N ALA A 778 10.67 11.48 5.08
CA ALA A 778 11.18 10.13 5.38
C ALA A 778 10.46 9.04 4.58
N GLU A 779 9.13 9.09 4.47
CA GLU A 779 8.37 8.11 3.68
C GLU A 779 8.75 8.12 2.19
N ASP A 780 8.93 9.29 1.61
CA ASP A 780 9.31 9.47 0.21
C ASP A 780 10.75 9.04 -0.04
N LEU A 781 11.67 9.30 0.90
CA LEU A 781 13.05 8.80 0.85
C LEU A 781 13.06 7.27 0.74
N ILE A 782 12.36 6.58 1.64
CA ILE A 782 12.34 5.11 1.64
C ILE A 782 11.64 4.56 0.40
N ARG A 783 10.56 5.20 -0.05
CA ARG A 783 9.91 4.83 -1.32
C ARG A 783 10.88 4.96 -2.50
N PHE A 784 11.64 6.06 -2.55
CA PHE A 784 12.63 6.26 -3.60
C PHE A 784 13.73 5.19 -3.56
N VAL A 785 14.22 4.83 -2.37
CA VAL A 785 15.20 3.74 -2.20
C VAL A 785 14.65 2.43 -2.76
N TYR A 786 13.42 2.04 -2.40
CA TYR A 786 12.77 0.85 -2.98
C TYR A 786 12.69 0.91 -4.51
N GLN A 787 12.24 2.03 -5.08
CA GLN A 787 12.16 2.20 -6.53
C GLN A 787 13.53 1.99 -7.20
N MET A 788 14.61 2.51 -6.62
CA MET A 788 15.96 2.34 -7.16
C MET A 788 16.47 0.91 -7.00
N GLU A 789 16.27 0.30 -5.83
CA GLU A 789 16.64 -1.09 -5.59
C GLU A 789 15.94 -2.06 -6.56
N PHE A 790 14.66 -1.85 -6.85
CA PHE A 790 13.92 -2.67 -7.82
C PHE A 790 14.47 -2.52 -9.24
N LEU A 791 14.73 -1.29 -9.69
CA LEU A 791 15.34 -1.03 -11.00
C LEU A 791 16.76 -1.61 -11.10
N MET A 792 17.54 -1.59 -10.01
CA MET A 792 18.88 -2.19 -9.96
C MET A 792 18.84 -3.72 -9.97
N GLU A 793 17.91 -4.35 -9.24
CA GLU A 793 17.74 -5.81 -9.21
C GLU A 793 17.27 -6.34 -10.57
N ARG A 794 16.42 -5.57 -11.27
CA ARG A 794 15.98 -5.83 -12.65
C ARG A 794 17.11 -5.64 -13.68
N GLY A 795 18.17 -4.91 -13.32
CA GLY A 795 19.28 -4.57 -14.21
C GLY A 795 19.01 -3.41 -15.16
N GLU A 796 17.89 -2.69 -15.00
CA GLU A 796 17.54 -1.51 -15.80
C GLU A 796 18.35 -0.27 -15.39
N VAL A 797 18.80 -0.21 -14.13
CA VAL A 797 19.73 0.81 -13.63
C VAL A 797 21.01 0.13 -13.13
N SER A 798 22.17 0.66 -13.52
CA SER A 798 23.44 0.13 -13.02
C SER A 798 23.56 0.37 -11.50
N ARG A 799 24.16 -0.56 -10.75
CA ARG A 799 24.39 -0.36 -9.30
C ARG A 799 25.10 0.95 -8.99
N LYS A 800 26.03 1.36 -9.85
CA LYS A 800 26.78 2.61 -9.67
C LYS A 800 25.86 3.83 -9.73
N ASP A 801 25.00 3.91 -10.75
CA ASP A 801 24.10 5.05 -10.93
C ASP A 801 22.96 5.03 -9.90
N GLY A 802 22.40 3.86 -9.60
CA GLY A 802 21.34 3.69 -8.61
C GLY A 802 21.79 4.07 -7.19
N ILE A 803 22.96 3.61 -6.75
CA ILE A 803 23.53 4.04 -5.46
C ILE A 803 23.82 5.54 -5.45
N ALA A 804 24.33 6.12 -6.56
CA ALA A 804 24.59 7.55 -6.62
C ALA A 804 23.31 8.39 -6.38
N VAL A 805 22.18 8.01 -6.99
CA VAL A 805 20.91 8.73 -6.77
C VAL A 805 20.27 8.42 -5.42
N ILE A 806 20.49 7.23 -4.83
CA ILE A 806 20.10 6.94 -3.44
C ILE A 806 20.84 7.89 -2.49
N LYS A 807 22.16 8.08 -2.69
CA LYS A 807 22.94 9.03 -1.89
C LYS A 807 22.44 10.45 -2.03
N ASP A 808 22.11 10.88 -3.26
CA ASP A 808 21.50 12.18 -3.52
C ASP A 808 20.19 12.37 -2.72
N ALA A 809 19.38 11.31 -2.58
CA ALA A 809 18.15 11.35 -1.78
C ALA A 809 18.41 11.51 -0.28
N PHE A 810 19.40 10.79 0.28
CA PHE A 810 19.82 10.97 1.67
C PHE A 810 20.43 12.35 1.93
N ILE A 811 21.20 12.89 0.99
CA ILE A 811 21.73 14.27 1.05
C ILE A 811 20.57 15.27 1.05
N CYS A 812 19.56 15.08 0.19
CA CYS A 812 18.37 15.92 0.17
C CYS A 812 17.58 15.83 1.49
N PHE A 813 17.54 14.64 2.12
CA PHE A 813 16.88 14.41 3.40
C PHE A 813 17.59 15.12 4.58
N SER A 814 18.91 15.27 4.53
CA SER A 814 19.68 16.05 5.50
C SER A 814 19.73 17.55 5.21
N GLY A 815 19.07 18.03 4.14
CA GLY A 815 19.06 19.45 3.75
C GLY A 815 20.26 19.88 2.89
N GLY A 816 21.05 18.93 2.39
CA GLY A 816 22.18 19.20 1.50
C GLY A 816 21.78 19.42 0.03
N TYR A 817 22.70 19.99 -0.75
CA TYR A 817 22.42 20.46 -2.13
C TYR A 817 23.36 19.89 -3.20
N THR A 818 24.25 18.96 -2.87
CA THR A 818 25.24 18.40 -3.81
C THR A 818 24.69 17.11 -4.43
N PHE A 819 24.53 17.09 -5.76
CA PHE A 819 23.93 15.98 -6.50
C PHE A 819 24.91 15.35 -7.49
N SER A 820 24.75 14.05 -7.72
CA SER A 820 25.52 13.26 -8.69
C SER A 820 25.29 13.62 -10.16
N GLY A 821 24.20 14.34 -10.46
CA GLY A 821 23.75 14.61 -11.84
C GLY A 821 23.07 13.44 -12.52
N LYS A 822 22.83 12.32 -11.81
CA LYS A 822 22.24 11.08 -12.36
C LYS A 822 20.74 10.95 -12.21
N LYS A 823 20.06 11.99 -11.70
CA LYS A 823 18.62 12.02 -11.45
C LYS A 823 17.74 11.60 -12.66
N GLY A 824 18.22 11.83 -13.88
CA GLY A 824 17.49 11.48 -15.10
C GLY A 824 17.62 10.02 -15.56
N GLU A 825 18.61 9.26 -15.09
CA GLU A 825 18.84 7.89 -15.56
C GLU A 825 17.68 6.94 -15.26
N PRO A 826 17.07 6.93 -14.04
CA PRO A 826 15.96 6.04 -13.75
C PRO A 826 14.73 6.26 -14.65
N TYR A 827 14.53 7.48 -15.17
CA TYR A 827 13.39 7.80 -16.04
C TYR A 827 13.54 7.29 -17.48
N LYS A 828 14.70 6.76 -17.86
CA LYS A 828 14.96 6.20 -19.20
C LYS A 828 14.67 4.69 -19.28
N THR A 829 14.18 4.10 -18.20
CA THR A 829 14.04 2.65 -18.04
C THR A 829 12.71 2.14 -18.57
N ASP A 830 12.70 0.89 -19.03
CA ASP A 830 11.48 0.26 -19.55
C ASP A 830 10.40 0.12 -18.48
N SER A 831 10.77 -0.16 -17.23
CA SER A 831 9.81 -0.22 -16.13
C SER A 831 9.12 1.13 -15.88
N VAL A 832 9.81 2.26 -16.04
CA VAL A 832 9.17 3.59 -15.91
C VAL A 832 8.29 3.89 -17.12
N ASN A 833 8.71 3.53 -18.33
CA ASN A 833 7.90 3.64 -19.54
C ASN A 833 6.62 2.80 -19.42
N ASN A 834 6.73 1.54 -19.02
CA ASN A 834 5.61 0.63 -18.80
C ASN A 834 4.71 1.11 -17.65
N PHE A 835 5.23 1.79 -16.63
CA PHE A 835 4.39 2.44 -15.63
C PHE A 835 3.58 3.62 -16.21
N ALA A 836 4.15 4.40 -17.14
CA ALA A 836 3.38 5.39 -17.90
C ALA A 836 2.25 4.71 -18.70
N ILE A 837 2.57 3.64 -19.43
CA ILE A 837 1.61 2.85 -20.22
C ILE A 837 0.50 2.29 -19.33
N ARG A 838 0.83 1.75 -18.15
CA ARG A 838 -0.15 1.30 -17.13
C ARG A 838 -1.16 2.40 -16.84
N THR A 839 -0.66 3.59 -16.56
CA THR A 839 -1.47 4.76 -16.19
C THR A 839 -2.41 5.15 -17.34
N LEU A 840 -1.89 5.13 -18.57
CA LEU A 840 -2.65 5.45 -19.78
C LEU A 840 -3.73 4.39 -20.10
N ILE A 841 -3.40 3.09 -20.02
CA ILE A 841 -4.38 2.00 -20.22
C ILE A 841 -5.52 2.11 -19.21
N GLN A 842 -5.20 2.38 -17.94
CA GLN A 842 -6.20 2.54 -16.89
C GLN A 842 -7.07 3.80 -17.07
N ALA A 843 -6.49 4.86 -17.65
CA ALA A 843 -7.17 6.10 -17.99
C ALA A 843 -8.14 5.92 -19.17
N VAL A 844 -7.68 5.33 -20.28
CA VAL A 844 -8.54 5.01 -21.43
C VAL A 844 -9.63 4.02 -21.03
N GLY A 845 -9.32 3.04 -20.19
CA GLY A 845 -10.29 2.10 -19.66
C GLY A 845 -11.47 2.74 -18.91
N ARG A 846 -11.39 4.03 -18.53
CA ARG A 846 -12.52 4.76 -17.93
C ARG A 846 -13.66 5.01 -18.90
N ILE A 847 -13.36 5.09 -20.20
CA ILE A 847 -14.34 5.33 -21.27
C ILE A 847 -14.74 4.04 -22.02
N CYS A 848 -14.33 2.88 -21.51
CA CYS A 848 -14.55 1.56 -22.13
C CYS A 848 -15.45 0.63 -21.30
N ARG A 849 -16.23 1.15 -20.35
CA ARG A 849 -16.93 0.33 -19.33
C ARG A 849 -18.35 -0.06 -19.67
N THR A 850 -19.01 0.70 -20.55
CA THR A 850 -20.40 0.52 -20.96
C THR A 850 -20.49 0.05 -22.41
N GLY A 851 -21.59 -0.64 -22.74
CA GLY A 851 -21.94 -1.01 -24.11
C GLY A 851 -22.57 0.12 -24.93
N LEU A 852 -22.94 1.25 -24.31
CA LEU A 852 -23.56 2.39 -25.00
C LEU A 852 -22.52 3.51 -25.22
N LYS A 853 -22.32 3.88 -26.48
CA LYS A 853 -21.31 4.85 -26.91
C LYS A 853 -21.93 6.00 -27.71
N ASN A 854 -21.19 7.11 -27.78
CA ASN A 854 -21.42 8.12 -28.80
C ASN A 854 -21.01 7.55 -30.17
N PRO A 855 -21.71 7.88 -31.28
CA PRO A 855 -21.25 7.58 -32.63
C PRO A 855 -19.80 8.00 -32.90
N ASP A 856 -19.37 9.14 -32.36
CA ASP A 856 -18.00 9.65 -32.49
C ASP A 856 -17.33 9.73 -31.11
N ILE A 857 -16.18 9.09 -30.98
CA ILE A 857 -15.35 9.07 -29.77
C ILE A 857 -14.02 9.77 -30.10
N TYR A 858 -13.62 10.74 -29.29
CA TYR A 858 -12.38 11.49 -29.52
C TYR A 858 -11.35 11.23 -28.42
N ILE A 859 -10.17 10.78 -28.82
CA ILE A 859 -9.03 10.52 -27.93
C ILE A 859 -7.91 11.48 -28.30
N TYR A 860 -7.74 12.51 -27.49
CA TYR A 860 -6.66 13.47 -27.60
C TYR A 860 -5.48 13.00 -26.75
N VAL A 861 -4.28 13.00 -27.32
CA VAL A 861 -3.08 12.48 -26.64
C VAL A 861 -1.97 13.50 -26.77
N ASP A 862 -1.27 13.80 -25.68
CA ASP A 862 -0.01 14.54 -25.77
C ASP A 862 0.92 13.83 -26.77
N ASN A 863 1.31 14.53 -27.84
CA ASN A 863 2.11 13.94 -28.91
C ASN A 863 3.41 13.29 -28.41
N THR A 864 3.95 13.77 -27.28
CA THR A 864 5.15 13.21 -26.66
C THR A 864 4.96 11.80 -26.10
N ILE A 865 3.72 11.35 -25.88
CA ILE A 865 3.40 9.96 -25.53
C ILE A 865 3.70 9.06 -26.72
N LEU A 866 3.24 9.44 -27.92
CA LEU A 866 3.40 8.65 -29.14
C LEU A 866 4.85 8.60 -29.64
N THR A 867 5.68 9.59 -29.29
CA THR A 867 7.09 9.64 -29.71
C THR A 867 8.06 9.03 -28.70
N ASN A 868 7.66 8.90 -27.43
CA ASN A 868 8.59 8.51 -26.36
C ASN A 868 8.28 7.16 -25.72
N TYR A 869 7.08 6.62 -25.92
CA TYR A 869 6.72 5.28 -25.49
C TYR A 869 6.52 4.42 -26.74
N ASP A 870 7.15 3.25 -26.75
CA ASP A 870 7.02 2.24 -27.81
C ASP A 870 5.82 1.33 -27.50
#